data_AF-A0A2E3A9T1-F1
#
_entry.id   AF-A0A2E3A9T1-F1
#
_cell.length_a   1.000
_cell.length_b   1.000
_cell.length_c   1.000
_cell.angle_alpha   90.00
_cell.angle_beta   90.00
_cell.angle_gamma   90.00
#
_symmetry.space_group_name_H-M   'P 1'
#
loop_
_entity.id
_entity.type
_entity.pdbx_description
1 polymer ?
#
loop_
_entity_poly.entity_id
_entity_poly.type
_entity_poly.pdbx_seq_one_letter_code
_entity_poly.pdbx_strand_id
1 'polypeptide(L)'
;MKPINFIFTFVISFSSLVAQDYFPTNKGVKTLNSKQILITGAVVHINPLKQLEKGMILIENGKITDVSSSIDIPQNAVVYNFEGKYIYPSFIELHSNFGVPAIKGSSSGRRSIQYHANRKGFYWNDHILADYNSHEDFKYDPKKAKELRASGFGVVNSHRKEGIHRGTSLLVTLNDVQNNGYRMLEDRAAQHLSFKKSNTSGQYYPGSIMGAMALIRQVYHDAKWYANGGAKNKDMALEAVIKNQSLPSIFETSNKLDVARAAKIGNEFGKKYIIKANGNEYEQLNTLKKLKPQLLIPVNFPAAYDVDDPFLAQKLSLNQMRYWNQAPTNPKEIANAGIKFAFTSSDLKNVKDFLPNIRKAVQYGLSPERALAALTTIPAQLINQKGKIGELKKGALANLIITNGPLFEKETEIEQNWVQGQQHIIKPKPKTSIDGEYALNMKDTSYKLVLSKSEFKIDAKITHDSTKLKTTAKYINGWLTLRFSDSTNTKFAQLKTKINNADNLKGDGSFFDGTYVNWNADKVEQTKKEDNKKKKKVLQKVLPITYPNNGFGFKTLPTSENILFTNVTVWTNEEEGILENASVWVVNGKIKAVGKIDDTEGAKIIDGTGKHLTSGIIDEHSHIAASSINEGGQNSSAEVTIEDVINPDDINLYRNLSGGVTTLQILHGSANPIGGRSAIIKPKWGASDVEMLYPNADPYIKFALGENVKQSNWQSYGRFPQTRMGVEQIFTDYFQRAKEYKAAWRKYNNSSKKIKAKIKAPRYDIEMETLVEILDGKRFISCHSYVQSEINMLMKVADRFGVRVNTFTHILEGYKVADKMKDHGVGGSTFSDWWAYKFEVNDAIPYNGAIMHSQGVTVAFNSDDSEMSRRLNQEAAKAVKYGGVSEEDAWKFVTLNPAKLLHIDDEVGSIKVGKSADLVLWSDHPMSIYSVVEKTMIDGAFYYDLDRANAQVDQIAKEKNKLIQDMLQAKNGGAPTQKPKQKKSVEFHCETLD
;
A
#
# COMPACT_ATOMS: atom_id res chain seq x y z
N MET A 1 49.28 -64.10 31.20
CA MET A 1 48.64 -64.46 32.48
C MET A 1 47.90 -63.24 33.02
N LYS A 2 46.75 -63.49 33.66
CA LYS A 2 45.71 -62.60 34.23
C LYS A 2 46.23 -61.72 35.43
N PRO A 3 45.41 -60.86 36.09
CA PRO A 3 45.25 -59.41 35.88
C PRO A 3 45.43 -58.64 37.23
N ILE A 4 45.06 -57.36 37.35
CA ILE A 4 44.34 -56.77 38.52
C ILE A 4 44.07 -55.27 38.30
N ASN A 5 42.85 -54.89 38.71
CA ASN A 5 42.16 -53.60 38.59
C ASN A 5 42.83 -52.43 39.34
N PHE A 6 42.60 -51.19 38.87
CA PHE A 6 42.19 -50.09 39.75
C PHE A 6 41.31 -49.06 39.03
N ILE A 7 40.25 -48.65 39.73
CA ILE A 7 39.16 -47.75 39.37
C ILE A 7 39.50 -46.33 39.90
N PHE A 8 38.78 -45.31 39.40
CA PHE A 8 38.52 -43.96 39.98
C PHE A 8 39.57 -42.87 39.64
N THR A 9 39.27 -41.63 39.22
CA THR A 9 38.06 -40.78 39.31
C THR A 9 38.14 -39.67 38.25
N PHE A 10 37.05 -39.36 37.54
CA PHE A 10 36.95 -38.15 36.70
C PHE A 10 36.44 -37.00 37.58
N VAL A 11 37.34 -36.13 38.06
CA VAL A 11 36.96 -34.90 38.78
C VAL A 11 36.58 -33.85 37.75
N ILE A 12 35.28 -33.69 37.51
CA ILE A 12 34.73 -32.51 36.83
C ILE A 12 34.74 -31.38 37.85
N SER A 13 35.77 -30.53 37.79
CA SER A 13 35.78 -29.24 38.48
C SER A 13 34.72 -28.34 37.86
N PHE A 14 33.55 -28.26 38.49
CA PHE A 14 32.58 -27.20 38.29
C PHE A 14 33.18 -25.89 38.85
N SER A 15 33.93 -25.17 38.03
CA SER A 15 34.29 -23.79 38.31
C SER A 15 33.05 -22.94 38.13
N SER A 16 32.37 -22.63 39.23
CA SER A 16 31.34 -21.60 39.30
C SER A 16 32.00 -20.28 38.88
N LEU A 17 31.76 -19.85 37.64
CA LEU A 17 32.13 -18.51 37.18
C LEU A 17 31.28 -17.50 37.96
N VAL A 18 31.83 -16.97 39.05
CA VAL A 18 31.29 -15.81 39.74
C VAL A 18 31.57 -14.60 38.85
N ALA A 19 30.53 -14.04 38.24
CA ALA A 19 30.65 -12.81 37.47
C ALA A 19 31.08 -11.66 38.40
N GLN A 20 32.20 -10.99 38.10
CA GLN A 20 32.60 -9.76 38.78
C GLN A 20 31.62 -8.63 38.45
N ASP A 21 31.30 -7.80 39.44
CA ASP A 21 30.58 -6.54 39.20
C ASP A 21 31.41 -5.63 38.29
N TYR A 22 30.84 -5.24 37.15
CA TYR A 22 31.49 -4.42 36.14
C TYR A 22 31.69 -2.94 36.58
N PHE A 23 30.84 -2.43 37.47
CA PHE A 23 30.92 -1.05 37.97
C PHE A 23 31.43 -1.00 39.42
N PRO A 24 32.52 -0.28 39.73
CA PRO A 24 32.92 -0.02 41.10
C PRO A 24 31.90 0.90 41.78
N THR A 25 31.44 0.53 42.97
CA THR A 25 30.50 1.34 43.76
C THR A 25 31.11 1.59 45.12
N ASN A 26 31.18 2.87 45.52
CA ASN A 26 31.64 3.31 46.83
C ASN A 26 30.47 3.69 47.76
N LYS A 27 29.23 3.29 47.42
CA LYS A 27 28.01 3.77 48.09
C LYS A 27 27.48 2.84 49.19
N GLY A 28 28.18 1.77 49.57
CA GLY A 28 27.80 0.89 50.68
C GLY A 28 28.37 -0.53 50.58
N VAL A 29 27.94 -1.39 51.50
CA VAL A 29 28.26 -2.82 51.50
C VAL A 29 27.59 -3.50 50.30
N LYS A 30 28.32 -4.35 49.56
CA LYS A 30 27.77 -5.11 48.43
C LYS A 30 26.74 -6.14 48.93
N THR A 31 25.45 -5.84 48.76
CA THR A 31 24.37 -6.80 48.98
C THR A 31 23.80 -7.26 47.63
N LEU A 32 24.04 -8.52 47.25
CA LEU A 32 23.37 -9.18 46.13
C LEU A 32 21.97 -9.60 46.61
N ASN A 33 20.98 -8.74 46.43
CA ASN A 33 19.59 -9.13 46.63
C ASN A 33 18.89 -9.08 45.27
N SER A 34 19.00 -10.17 44.48
CA SER A 34 18.16 -10.32 43.28
C SER A 34 16.73 -10.46 43.75
N LYS A 35 15.96 -9.37 43.63
CA LYS A 35 14.55 -9.36 44.03
C LYS A 35 13.78 -10.33 43.13
N GLN A 36 13.48 -11.52 43.64
CA GLN A 36 12.61 -12.50 42.98
C GLN A 36 11.16 -12.04 43.10
N ILE A 37 10.39 -12.17 42.03
CA ILE A 37 8.97 -11.82 41.98
C ILE A 37 8.19 -13.06 41.58
N LEU A 38 7.20 -13.45 42.38
CA LEU A 38 6.30 -14.53 42.07
C LEU A 38 4.90 -13.97 41.82
N ILE A 39 4.36 -14.20 40.63
CA ILE A 39 2.99 -13.85 40.26
C ILE A 39 2.15 -15.13 40.37
N THR A 40 1.00 -15.09 41.05
CA THR A 40 0.12 -16.25 41.28
C THR A 40 -1.35 -15.96 40.99
N GLY A 41 -2.15 -17.02 40.78
CA GLY A 41 -3.61 -16.97 40.80
C GLY A 41 -4.32 -16.56 39.51
N ALA A 42 -3.60 -16.12 38.48
CA ALA A 42 -4.19 -15.64 37.23
C ALA A 42 -4.35 -16.72 36.15
N VAL A 43 -5.22 -16.46 35.17
CA VAL A 43 -5.24 -17.18 33.90
C VAL A 43 -4.08 -16.67 33.04
N VAL A 44 -3.03 -17.48 32.89
CA VAL A 44 -1.80 -17.10 32.17
C VAL A 44 -1.82 -17.62 30.74
N HIS A 45 -1.94 -16.73 29.77
CA HIS A 45 -1.75 -17.04 28.35
C HIS A 45 -0.25 -17.03 28.04
N ILE A 46 0.35 -18.21 27.97
CA ILE A 46 1.78 -18.40 27.66
C ILE A 46 2.09 -17.89 26.25
N ASN A 47 1.21 -18.22 25.31
CA ASN A 47 1.28 -17.85 23.91
C ASN A 47 -0.15 -17.91 23.32
N PRO A 48 -0.36 -17.63 22.02
CA PRO A 48 -1.69 -17.57 21.43
C PRO A 48 -2.52 -18.86 21.51
N LEU A 49 -1.89 -20.01 21.71
CA LEU A 49 -2.55 -21.33 21.68
C LEU A 49 -2.52 -22.06 23.03
N LYS A 50 -1.79 -21.55 24.03
CA LYS A 50 -1.60 -22.22 25.31
C LYS A 50 -1.86 -21.28 26.48
N GLN A 51 -2.73 -21.70 27.40
CA GLN A 51 -3.02 -21.00 28.66
C GLN A 51 -2.94 -21.93 29.87
N LEU A 52 -2.84 -21.34 31.06
CA LEU A 52 -2.91 -22.00 32.37
C LEU A 52 -3.97 -21.30 33.22
N GLU A 53 -4.96 -22.02 33.75
CA GLU A 53 -6.07 -21.43 34.53
C GLU A 53 -5.64 -20.86 35.90
N LYS A 54 -4.66 -21.49 36.55
CA LYS A 54 -4.05 -21.06 37.81
C LYS A 54 -2.54 -20.93 37.65
N GLY A 55 -2.14 -20.15 36.66
CA GLY A 55 -0.73 -20.01 36.30
C GLY A 55 0.05 -19.24 37.36
N MET A 56 1.29 -19.66 37.57
CA MET A 56 2.31 -18.96 38.33
C MET A 56 3.45 -18.55 37.40
N ILE A 57 4.04 -17.37 37.63
CA ILE A 57 5.20 -16.87 36.88
C ILE A 57 6.25 -16.43 37.88
N LEU A 58 7.43 -17.05 37.84
CA LEU A 58 8.60 -16.62 38.60
C LEU A 58 9.48 -15.73 37.73
N ILE A 59 9.79 -14.54 38.24
CA ILE A 59 10.59 -13.52 37.56
C ILE A 59 11.82 -13.22 38.41
N GLU A 60 12.99 -13.24 37.77
CA GLU A 60 14.25 -12.85 38.37
C GLU A 60 15.09 -12.07 37.36
N ASN A 61 15.69 -10.96 37.80
CA ASN A 61 16.55 -10.10 36.96
C ASN A 61 15.88 -9.70 35.62
N GLY A 62 14.57 -9.44 35.68
CA GLY A 62 13.76 -9.04 34.52
C GLY A 62 13.44 -10.13 33.50
N LYS A 63 13.76 -11.39 33.80
CA LYS A 63 13.46 -12.57 32.98
C LYS A 63 12.51 -13.52 33.71
N ILE A 64 11.74 -14.27 32.94
CA ILE A 64 10.92 -15.36 33.44
C ILE A 64 11.85 -16.57 33.68
N THR A 65 11.93 -17.07 34.91
CA THR A 65 12.73 -18.24 35.26
C THR A 65 11.88 -19.51 35.33
N ASP A 66 10.59 -19.38 35.60
CA ASP A 66 9.62 -20.47 35.54
C ASP A 66 8.20 -19.96 35.24
N VAL A 67 7.39 -20.79 34.58
CA VAL A 67 5.97 -20.57 34.33
C VAL A 67 5.25 -21.92 34.30
N SER A 68 4.44 -22.18 35.32
CA SER A 68 3.77 -23.46 35.51
C SER A 68 2.50 -23.27 36.35
N SER A 69 1.74 -24.34 36.57
CA SER A 69 0.58 -24.29 37.49
C SER A 69 0.99 -24.38 38.97
N SER A 70 2.27 -24.66 39.26
CA SER A 70 2.78 -24.85 40.63
C SER A 70 4.28 -24.53 40.67
N ILE A 71 4.64 -23.49 41.41
CA ILE A 71 6.02 -23.07 41.66
C ILE A 71 6.20 -22.97 43.18
N ASP A 72 7.24 -23.58 43.73
CA ASP A 72 7.60 -23.42 45.14
C ASP A 72 7.95 -21.96 45.43
N ILE A 73 7.33 -21.38 46.45
CA ILE A 73 7.51 -19.96 46.79
C ILE A 73 8.94 -19.75 47.31
N PRO A 74 9.81 -19.01 46.60
CA PRO A 74 11.16 -18.78 47.09
C PRO A 74 11.13 -17.91 48.35
N GLN A 75 12.04 -18.18 49.29
CA GLN A 75 12.06 -17.58 50.63
C GLN A 75 12.11 -16.04 50.63
N ASN A 76 12.66 -15.42 49.58
CA ASN A 76 12.81 -13.96 49.43
C ASN A 76 11.98 -13.36 48.28
N ALA A 77 10.99 -14.10 47.75
CA ALA A 77 10.19 -13.63 46.63
C ALA A 77 9.08 -12.64 47.08
N VAL A 78 8.92 -11.55 46.32
CA VAL A 78 7.74 -10.69 46.44
C VAL A 78 6.59 -11.33 45.67
N VAL A 79 5.55 -11.74 46.40
CA VAL A 79 4.38 -12.42 45.84
C VAL A 79 3.30 -11.41 45.44
N TYR A 80 2.82 -11.50 44.20
CA TYR A 80 1.66 -10.76 43.69
C TYR A 80 0.55 -11.75 43.31
N ASN A 81 -0.56 -11.71 44.03
CA ASN A 81 -1.75 -12.50 43.69
C ASN A 81 -2.66 -11.72 42.72
N PHE A 82 -2.96 -12.33 41.58
CA PHE A 82 -3.84 -11.82 40.54
C PHE A 82 -5.01 -12.77 40.26
N GLU A 83 -5.57 -13.37 41.31
CA GLU A 83 -6.79 -14.17 41.23
C GLU A 83 -7.92 -13.47 40.46
N GLY A 84 -8.55 -14.21 39.54
CA GLY A 84 -9.60 -13.70 38.65
C GLY A 84 -9.11 -12.76 37.54
N LYS A 85 -7.80 -12.57 37.37
CA LYS A 85 -7.20 -11.77 36.29
C LYS A 85 -6.64 -12.65 35.18
N TYR A 86 -6.34 -12.01 34.06
CA TYR A 86 -5.75 -12.64 32.89
C TYR A 86 -4.40 -11.99 32.59
N ILE A 87 -3.41 -12.81 32.27
CA ILE A 87 -2.05 -12.38 31.96
C ILE A 87 -1.70 -12.79 30.53
N TYR A 88 -1.18 -11.84 29.75
CA TYR A 88 -0.74 -12.05 28.36
C TYR A 88 0.68 -11.49 28.16
N PRO A 89 1.45 -11.93 27.15
CA PRO A 89 2.66 -11.23 26.76
C PRO A 89 2.33 -9.79 26.35
N SER A 90 3.18 -8.82 26.72
CA SER A 90 3.03 -7.45 26.23
C SER A 90 3.22 -7.39 24.72
N PHE A 91 2.54 -6.45 24.06
CA PHE A 91 2.56 -6.29 22.62
C PHE A 91 3.91 -5.75 22.11
N ILE A 92 4.19 -6.01 20.85
CA ILE A 92 5.41 -5.58 20.16
C ILE A 92 5.04 -4.69 18.99
N GLU A 93 5.52 -3.44 19.00
CA GLU A 93 5.38 -2.51 17.87
C GLU A 93 6.60 -2.62 16.96
N LEU A 94 6.39 -2.86 15.66
CA LEU A 94 7.48 -3.01 14.69
C LEU A 94 7.76 -1.77 13.83
N HIS A 95 6.85 -0.78 13.82
CA HIS A 95 6.96 0.40 12.98
C HIS A 95 6.54 1.67 13.75
N SER A 96 7.52 2.34 14.37
CA SER A 96 7.32 3.54 15.19
C SER A 96 8.51 4.51 15.09
N ASN A 97 8.30 5.77 15.47
CA ASN A 97 9.35 6.76 15.70
C ASN A 97 9.52 7.10 17.20
N PHE A 98 9.16 6.17 18.10
CA PHE A 98 9.35 6.33 19.54
C PHE A 98 10.80 6.66 19.92
N GLY A 99 10.99 7.85 20.49
CA GLY A 99 12.31 8.32 20.93
C GLY A 99 13.28 8.69 19.82
N VAL A 100 12.88 8.56 18.55
CA VAL A 100 13.66 9.00 17.38
C VAL A 100 13.01 10.26 16.82
N PRO A 101 13.73 11.40 16.72
CA PRO A 101 13.14 12.65 16.28
C PRO A 101 12.62 12.56 14.85
N ALA A 102 11.47 13.18 14.60
CA ALA A 102 11.01 13.42 13.24
C ALA A 102 11.85 14.53 12.61
N ILE A 103 12.18 14.36 11.34
CA ILE A 103 12.94 15.35 10.58
C ILE A 103 11.97 16.36 9.98
N LYS A 104 12.25 17.65 10.19
CA LYS A 104 11.57 18.72 9.49
C LYS A 104 12.35 19.00 8.20
N GLY A 105 11.66 19.03 7.07
CA GLY A 105 12.29 19.38 5.80
C GLY A 105 12.84 20.81 5.83
N SER A 106 13.94 21.06 5.13
CA SER A 106 14.44 22.43 4.94
C SER A 106 13.59 23.11 3.87
N SER A 107 12.75 24.07 4.26
CA SER A 107 11.93 24.87 3.34
C SER A 107 12.77 25.95 2.62
N SER A 108 13.96 25.62 2.13
CA SER A 108 14.72 26.56 1.32
C SER A 108 14.10 26.58 -0.08
N GLY A 109 13.43 27.68 -0.43
CA GLY A 109 12.95 27.96 -1.78
C GLY A 109 14.11 28.11 -2.77
N ARG A 110 14.77 27.00 -3.09
CA ARG A 110 15.78 26.96 -4.15
C ARG A 110 15.03 27.12 -5.47
N ARG A 111 15.36 28.20 -6.20
CA ARG A 111 14.83 28.46 -7.55
C ARG A 111 15.39 27.49 -8.60
N SER A 112 16.45 26.73 -8.29
CA SER A 112 17.09 25.78 -9.20
C SER A 112 16.98 24.33 -8.72
N ILE A 113 16.70 23.43 -9.66
CA ILE A 113 16.61 21.97 -9.44
C ILE A 113 18.02 21.42 -9.16
N GLN A 114 18.14 20.57 -8.13
CA GLN A 114 19.39 19.87 -7.81
C GLN A 114 19.41 18.50 -8.52
N TYR A 115 20.32 18.30 -9.48
CA TYR A 115 20.48 17.02 -10.19
C TYR A 115 21.52 16.08 -9.53
N HIS A 116 22.58 16.64 -8.95
CA HIS A 116 23.66 15.86 -8.33
C HIS A 116 23.45 15.66 -6.82
N ALA A 117 24.08 14.63 -6.25
CA ALA A 117 24.12 14.43 -4.79
C ALA A 117 25.01 15.48 -4.11
N ASN A 118 24.64 15.86 -2.88
CA ASN A 118 25.45 16.74 -2.03
C ASN A 118 26.41 15.95 -1.11
N ARG A 119 26.06 14.69 -0.77
CA ARG A 119 26.85 13.87 0.15
C ARG A 119 28.07 13.26 -0.55
N LYS A 120 29.27 13.72 -0.20
CA LYS A 120 30.55 13.17 -0.71
C LYS A 120 30.97 11.91 0.04
N GLY A 121 31.44 10.89 -0.67
CA GLY A 121 31.85 9.60 -0.09
C GLY A 121 30.70 8.62 0.19
N PHE A 122 29.50 8.96 -0.29
CA PHE A 122 28.30 8.13 -0.23
C PHE A 122 27.79 7.87 -1.64
N TYR A 123 26.71 7.10 -1.72
CA TYR A 123 26.04 6.77 -2.97
C TYR A 123 25.62 8.03 -3.74
N TRP A 124 25.58 7.92 -5.07
CA TRP A 124 25.31 9.04 -5.99
C TRP A 124 23.89 9.63 -5.86
N ASN A 125 23.04 9.03 -5.01
CA ASN A 125 21.70 9.50 -4.71
C ASN A 125 21.51 9.74 -3.20
N ASP A 126 21.24 10.98 -2.83
CA ASP A 126 21.08 11.44 -1.44
C ASP A 126 19.85 10.83 -0.73
N HIS A 127 18.92 10.19 -1.46
CA HIS A 127 17.77 9.49 -0.89
C HIS A 127 18.12 8.08 -0.37
N ILE A 128 19.35 7.62 -0.58
CA ILE A 128 19.90 6.37 -0.03
C ILE A 128 20.70 6.67 1.24
N LEU A 129 20.03 6.54 2.39
CA LEU A 129 20.55 6.80 3.74
C LEU A 129 20.81 5.49 4.50
N ALA A 130 21.34 4.47 3.82
CA ALA A 130 21.56 3.14 4.40
C ALA A 130 22.55 3.13 5.57
N ASP A 131 23.43 4.12 5.59
CA ASP A 131 24.46 4.39 6.60
C ASP A 131 23.91 4.96 7.92
N TYR A 132 22.69 5.51 7.93
CA TYR A 132 22.09 6.08 9.14
C TYR A 132 21.68 4.98 10.13
N ASN A 133 21.95 5.20 11.43
CA ASN A 133 21.46 4.34 12.51
C ASN A 133 20.59 5.12 13.50
N SER A 134 19.33 4.71 13.68
CA SER A 134 18.39 5.37 14.58
C SER A 134 18.83 5.36 16.05
N HIS A 135 19.74 4.45 16.44
CA HIS A 135 20.36 4.44 17.77
C HIS A 135 21.04 5.76 18.13
N GLU A 136 21.71 6.40 17.16
CA GLU A 136 22.55 7.59 17.39
C GLU A 136 21.74 8.79 17.90
N ASP A 137 20.49 8.92 17.45
CA ASP A 137 19.59 10.02 17.81
C ASP A 137 18.55 9.64 18.87
N PHE A 138 18.62 8.43 19.43
CA PHE A 138 17.58 7.91 20.31
C PHE A 138 17.57 8.58 21.70
N LYS A 139 16.39 9.08 22.08
CA LYS A 139 16.11 9.62 23.41
C LYS A 139 14.82 9.00 23.97
N TYR A 140 14.95 8.28 25.08
CA TYR A 140 13.81 7.64 25.73
C TYR A 140 12.80 8.69 26.24
N ASP A 141 11.52 8.53 25.90
CA ASP A 141 10.43 9.44 26.28
C ASP A 141 9.45 8.71 27.24
N PRO A 142 9.53 8.95 28.56
CA PRO A 142 8.66 8.28 29.54
C PRO A 142 7.17 8.55 29.33
N LYS A 143 6.81 9.73 28.80
CA LYS A 143 5.40 10.11 28.59
C LYS A 143 4.81 9.29 27.45
N LYS A 144 5.50 9.23 26.30
CA LYS A 144 5.09 8.37 25.19
C LYS A 144 5.14 6.89 25.54
N ALA A 145 6.14 6.47 26.32
CA ALA A 145 6.23 5.09 26.81
C ALA A 145 5.01 4.71 27.66
N LYS A 146 4.55 5.62 28.54
CA LYS A 146 3.31 5.43 29.31
C LYS A 146 2.08 5.26 28.41
N GLU A 147 1.95 6.05 27.35
CA GLU A 147 0.84 5.94 26.40
C GLU A 147 0.86 4.61 25.65
N LEU A 148 2.03 4.17 25.17
CA LEU A 148 2.22 2.89 24.51
C LEU A 148 1.95 1.71 25.45
N ARG A 149 2.45 1.77 26.70
CA ARG A 149 2.18 0.73 27.71
C ARG A 149 0.69 0.65 28.07
N ALA A 150 -0.01 1.78 28.10
CA ALA A 150 -1.45 1.80 28.33
C ALA A 150 -2.25 1.13 27.19
N SER A 151 -1.69 1.10 25.98
CA SER A 151 -2.23 0.34 24.84
C SER A 151 -1.73 -1.11 24.77
N GLY A 152 -0.91 -1.54 25.73
CA GLY A 152 -0.43 -2.92 25.89
C GLY A 152 0.98 -3.21 25.36
N PHE A 153 1.67 -2.24 24.76
CA PHE A 153 3.03 -2.44 24.25
C PHE A 153 4.06 -2.55 25.37
N GLY A 154 5.02 -3.48 25.23
CA GLY A 154 6.19 -3.58 26.11
C GLY A 154 7.50 -3.36 25.38
N VAL A 155 7.52 -3.55 24.06
CA VAL A 155 8.70 -3.44 23.19
C VAL A 155 8.34 -2.68 21.92
N VAL A 156 9.24 -1.82 21.47
CA VAL A 156 9.07 -0.99 20.27
C VAL A 156 10.33 -1.04 19.42
N ASN A 157 10.15 -1.30 18.13
CA ASN A 157 11.15 -1.09 17.10
C ASN A 157 10.99 0.34 16.56
N SER A 158 12.00 1.18 16.78
CA SER A 158 11.92 2.58 16.39
C SER A 158 12.91 2.96 15.30
N HIS A 159 12.44 3.74 14.33
CA HIS A 159 13.23 4.17 13.19
C HIS A 159 12.90 5.60 12.76
N ARG A 160 13.82 6.18 11.98
CA ARG A 160 13.61 7.44 11.27
C ARG A 160 12.78 7.21 10.00
N LYS A 161 11.80 8.08 9.74
CA LYS A 161 10.95 8.06 8.54
C LYS A 161 11.47 8.98 7.44
N GLU A 162 12.68 8.72 6.95
CA GLU A 162 13.38 9.60 5.98
C GLU A 162 14.10 8.81 4.89
N GLY A 163 13.84 9.14 3.63
CA GLY A 163 14.55 8.57 2.47
C GLY A 163 13.94 7.28 1.90
N ILE A 164 14.49 6.87 0.76
CA ILE A 164 14.10 5.64 0.06
C ILE A 164 14.72 4.43 0.74
N HIS A 165 16.01 4.49 1.04
CA HIS A 165 16.63 3.61 2.02
C HIS A 165 16.90 4.42 3.29
N ARG A 166 16.37 4.00 4.44
CA ARG A 166 16.26 4.83 5.66
C ARG A 166 17.26 4.46 6.76
N GLY A 167 18.11 3.49 6.50
CA GLY A 167 19.09 2.98 7.46
C GLY A 167 18.46 1.99 8.42
N THR A 168 18.99 1.91 9.64
CA THR A 168 18.59 0.90 10.63
C THR A 168 17.74 1.45 11.77
N SER A 169 16.89 0.58 12.32
CA SER A 169 16.13 0.80 13.55
C SER A 169 16.82 0.23 14.78
N LEU A 170 16.42 0.70 15.96
CA LEU A 170 16.73 0.08 17.24
C LEU A 170 15.49 -0.64 17.81
N LEU A 171 15.71 -1.68 18.60
CA LEU A 171 14.68 -2.37 19.37
C LEU A 171 14.85 -2.05 20.86
N VAL A 172 13.80 -1.51 21.49
CA VAL A 172 13.87 -1.01 22.87
C VAL A 172 12.65 -1.43 23.69
N THR A 173 12.86 -1.75 24.96
CA THR A 173 11.79 -1.99 25.93
C THR A 173 11.28 -0.67 26.51
N LEU A 174 10.00 -0.63 26.87
CA LEU A 174 9.38 0.53 27.51
C LEU A 174 9.60 0.54 29.04
N ASN A 175 10.85 0.32 29.47
CA ASN A 175 11.26 0.32 30.87
C ASN A 175 11.68 1.73 31.31
N ASP A 176 10.97 2.33 32.26
CA ASP A 176 11.25 3.72 32.72
C ASP A 176 12.37 3.82 33.76
N VAL A 177 12.67 2.76 34.52
CA VAL A 177 13.61 2.84 35.65
C VAL A 177 15.05 2.59 35.22
N GLN A 178 15.26 1.65 34.29
CA GLN A 178 16.60 1.27 33.87
C GLN A 178 17.19 2.28 32.87
N ASN A 179 18.51 2.31 32.71
CA ASN A 179 19.13 3.13 31.67
C ASN A 179 19.12 2.43 30.28
N ASN A 180 19.58 3.13 29.24
CA ASN A 180 19.59 2.62 27.86
C ASN A 180 20.36 1.30 27.68
N GLY A 181 21.37 1.01 28.51
CA GLY A 181 22.13 -0.24 28.45
C GLY A 181 21.31 -1.49 28.80
N TYR A 182 20.19 -1.34 29.54
CA TYR A 182 19.31 -2.45 29.89
C TYR A 182 18.03 -2.50 29.06
N ARG A 183 17.49 -1.35 28.66
CA ARG A 183 16.25 -1.30 27.88
C ARG A 183 16.48 -1.55 26.38
N MET A 184 17.67 -1.29 25.87
CA MET A 184 17.97 -1.54 24.46
C MET A 184 18.27 -3.02 24.24
N LEU A 185 17.48 -3.65 23.37
CA LEU A 185 17.66 -5.06 23.03
C LEU A 185 18.59 -5.24 21.83
N GLU A 186 18.44 -4.37 20.83
CA GLU A 186 19.28 -4.33 19.63
C GLU A 186 19.45 -2.87 19.21
N ASP A 187 20.67 -2.45 18.89
CA ASP A 187 20.95 -1.13 18.32
C ASP A 187 20.72 -1.11 16.79
N ARG A 188 20.59 -2.29 16.16
CA ARG A 188 20.30 -2.53 14.74
C ARG A 188 19.35 -3.71 14.56
N ALA A 189 18.05 -3.47 14.70
CA ALA A 189 17.03 -4.51 14.68
C ALA A 189 16.51 -4.85 13.26
N ALA A 190 16.37 -3.84 12.40
CA ALA A 190 15.93 -3.97 11.01
C ALA A 190 16.50 -2.84 10.16
N GLN A 191 16.57 -3.06 8.85
CA GLN A 191 16.75 -1.99 7.86
C GLN A 191 15.38 -1.54 7.33
N HIS A 192 15.25 -0.26 6.97
CA HIS A 192 13.98 0.33 6.56
C HIS A 192 14.06 0.93 5.17
N LEU A 193 13.00 0.73 4.38
CA LEU A 193 12.86 1.26 3.03
C LEU A 193 11.49 1.93 2.85
N SER A 194 11.38 2.78 1.83
CA SER A 194 10.12 3.32 1.33
C SER A 194 10.28 3.83 -0.10
N PHE A 195 9.18 4.20 -0.74
CA PHE A 195 9.24 4.92 -2.01
C PHE A 195 9.34 6.44 -1.86
N LYS A 196 9.38 6.96 -0.63
CA LYS A 196 9.39 8.41 -0.37
C LYS A 196 10.82 8.94 -0.36
N LYS A 197 11.03 10.07 -1.03
CA LYS A 197 12.30 10.83 -0.99
C LYS A 197 12.67 11.32 0.41
N SER A 198 13.94 11.68 0.57
CA SER A 198 14.44 12.39 1.73
C SER A 198 13.82 13.78 1.82
N ASN A 199 13.32 14.16 3.00
CA ASN A 199 12.84 15.52 3.26
C ASN A 199 14.00 16.53 3.42
N THR A 200 15.24 16.05 3.55
CA THR A 200 16.44 16.86 3.76
C THR A 200 17.32 17.01 2.52
N SER A 201 17.02 16.28 1.43
CA SER A 201 17.70 16.47 0.15
C SER A 201 16.77 17.12 -0.87
N GLY A 202 17.29 18.11 -1.60
CA GLY A 202 16.63 18.70 -2.76
C GLY A 202 16.89 17.95 -4.07
N GLN A 203 17.63 16.83 -4.06
CA GLN A 203 17.96 16.08 -5.27
C GLN A 203 16.68 15.59 -5.96
N TYR A 204 16.55 15.91 -7.26
CA TYR A 204 15.30 15.74 -7.97
C TYR A 204 14.97 14.27 -8.25
N TYR A 205 15.92 13.50 -8.80
CA TYR A 205 15.75 12.07 -9.05
C TYR A 205 15.75 11.27 -7.73
N PRO A 206 14.78 10.36 -7.53
CA PRO A 206 13.70 10.05 -8.46
C PRO A 206 12.53 11.04 -8.35
N GLY A 207 11.98 11.44 -9.49
CA GLY A 207 10.77 12.25 -9.61
C GLY A 207 9.51 11.43 -9.39
N SER A 208 9.52 10.16 -9.75
CA SER A 208 8.35 9.28 -9.81
C SER A 208 8.48 8.04 -8.91
N ILE A 209 7.36 7.34 -8.72
CA ILE A 209 7.36 6.02 -8.07
C ILE A 209 8.16 4.99 -8.90
N MET A 210 8.12 5.06 -10.24
CA MET A 210 8.90 4.16 -11.09
C MET A 210 10.40 4.40 -10.90
N GLY A 211 10.83 5.67 -10.82
CA GLY A 211 12.21 6.03 -10.54
C GLY A 211 12.66 5.56 -9.16
N ALA A 212 11.78 5.63 -8.14
CA ALA A 212 12.08 5.08 -6.82
C ALA A 212 12.27 3.56 -6.86
N MET A 213 11.44 2.85 -7.64
CA MET A 213 11.59 1.41 -7.87
C MET A 213 12.90 1.08 -8.58
N ALA A 214 13.20 1.76 -9.70
CA ALA A 214 14.44 1.56 -10.46
C ALA A 214 15.70 1.89 -9.64
N LEU A 215 15.67 2.96 -8.84
CA LEU A 215 16.77 3.29 -7.93
C LEU A 215 17.04 2.17 -6.92
N ILE A 216 16.00 1.56 -6.34
CA ILE A 216 16.15 0.42 -5.42
C ILE A 216 16.79 -0.77 -6.15
N ARG A 217 16.34 -1.10 -7.37
CA ARG A 217 16.95 -2.16 -8.19
C ARG A 217 18.43 -1.88 -8.44
N GLN A 218 18.75 -0.66 -8.88
CA GLN A 218 20.11 -0.25 -9.18
C GLN A 218 21.00 -0.30 -7.93
N VAL A 219 20.50 0.10 -6.75
CA VAL A 219 21.23 -0.03 -5.47
C VAL A 219 21.59 -1.48 -5.17
N TYR A 220 20.72 -2.45 -5.47
CA TYR A 220 21.04 -3.86 -5.27
C TYR A 220 22.07 -4.40 -6.26
N HIS A 221 21.98 -4.01 -7.53
CA HIS A 221 23.03 -4.32 -8.52
C HIS A 221 24.38 -3.71 -8.12
N ASP A 222 24.36 -2.44 -7.71
CA ASP A 222 25.56 -1.69 -7.31
C ASP A 222 26.17 -2.24 -6.03
N ALA A 223 25.36 -2.59 -5.02
CA ALA A 223 25.86 -3.21 -3.79
C ALA A 223 26.53 -4.56 -4.08
N LYS A 224 25.96 -5.37 -4.98
CA LYS A 224 26.57 -6.65 -5.41
C LYS A 224 27.87 -6.42 -6.18
N TRP A 225 27.89 -5.46 -7.11
CA TRP A 225 29.09 -5.12 -7.87
C TRP A 225 30.20 -4.55 -6.99
N TYR A 226 29.84 -3.66 -6.06
CA TYR A 226 30.73 -3.06 -5.08
C TYR A 226 31.34 -4.11 -4.14
N ALA A 227 30.52 -5.03 -3.60
CA ALA A 227 30.99 -6.12 -2.73
C ALA A 227 32.04 -7.02 -3.41
N ASN A 228 32.03 -7.11 -4.74
CA ASN A 228 33.02 -7.87 -5.53
C ASN A 228 34.29 -7.06 -5.86
N GLY A 229 34.44 -5.86 -5.27
CA GLY A 229 35.57 -4.95 -5.49
C GLY A 229 35.51 -4.26 -6.85
N GLY A 230 34.30 -3.94 -7.33
CA GLY A 230 34.10 -3.21 -8.59
C GLY A 230 34.50 -1.73 -8.53
N ALA A 231 34.40 -1.10 -7.36
CA ALA A 231 34.74 0.31 -7.15
C ALA A 231 36.18 0.50 -6.68
N LYS A 232 36.79 1.63 -7.04
CA LYS A 232 38.14 2.04 -6.57
C LYS A 232 38.09 2.80 -5.25
N ASN A 233 37.02 3.56 -5.02
CA ASN A 233 36.78 4.35 -3.82
C ASN A 233 35.82 3.62 -2.87
N LYS A 234 35.89 3.99 -1.59
CA LYS A 234 34.94 3.52 -0.58
C LYS A 234 33.64 4.32 -0.68
N ASP A 235 32.50 3.63 -0.64
CA ASP A 235 31.15 4.23 -0.61
C ASP A 235 30.44 3.84 0.68
N MET A 236 30.26 4.78 1.60
CA MET A 236 29.76 4.48 2.93
C MET A 236 28.30 4.02 2.94
N ALA A 237 27.48 4.42 1.96
CA ALA A 237 26.11 3.96 1.86
C ALA A 237 26.06 2.51 1.33
N LEU A 238 26.86 2.16 0.32
CA LEU A 238 26.93 0.76 -0.16
C LEU A 238 27.55 -0.18 0.88
N GLU A 239 28.58 0.25 1.61
CA GLU A 239 29.12 -0.47 2.78
C GLU A 239 28.02 -0.79 3.80
N ALA A 240 27.17 0.20 4.07
CA ALA A 240 26.06 0.03 5.00
C ALA A 240 24.98 -0.89 4.43
N VAL A 241 24.61 -0.78 3.14
CA VAL A 241 23.69 -1.72 2.48
C VAL A 241 24.20 -3.15 2.65
N ILE A 242 25.48 -3.40 2.37
CA ILE A 242 26.11 -4.73 2.50
C ILE A 242 26.07 -5.21 3.95
N LYS A 243 26.48 -4.37 4.90
CA LYS A 243 26.45 -4.69 6.34
C LYS A 243 25.03 -5.01 6.83
N ASN A 244 24.02 -4.35 6.26
CA ASN A 244 22.61 -4.49 6.66
C ASN A 244 21.91 -5.69 6.01
N GLN A 245 22.49 -6.36 5.02
CA GLN A 245 21.77 -7.34 4.19
C GLN A 245 21.12 -8.50 4.96
N SER A 246 21.67 -8.88 6.12
CA SER A 246 21.16 -9.96 6.99
C SER A 246 20.03 -9.50 7.91
N LEU A 247 19.82 -8.19 8.06
CA LEU A 247 18.76 -7.64 8.90
C LEU A 247 17.39 -7.82 8.23
N PRO A 248 16.33 -8.07 9.03
CA PRO A 248 14.95 -7.92 8.57
C PRO A 248 14.76 -6.58 7.86
N SER A 249 14.01 -6.59 6.75
CA SER A 249 13.81 -5.41 5.92
C SER A 249 12.36 -4.98 5.98
N ILE A 250 12.09 -3.81 6.58
CA ILE A 250 10.74 -3.25 6.71
C ILE A 250 10.53 -2.21 5.62
N PHE A 251 9.44 -2.33 4.84
CA PHE A 251 9.15 -1.45 3.71
C PHE A 251 7.86 -0.66 3.97
N GLU A 252 7.94 0.67 4.05
CA GLU A 252 6.76 1.53 4.19
C GLU A 252 6.16 1.88 2.82
N THR A 253 4.86 1.63 2.68
CA THR A 253 4.09 1.90 1.46
C THR A 253 3.00 2.94 1.71
N SER A 254 2.47 3.57 0.64
CA SER A 254 1.49 4.65 0.77
C SER A 254 0.08 4.28 0.31
N ASN A 255 -0.07 3.19 -0.45
CA ASN A 255 -1.35 2.70 -0.96
C ASN A 255 -1.29 1.18 -1.22
N LYS A 256 -2.42 0.57 -1.60
CA LYS A 256 -2.48 -0.89 -1.85
C LYS A 256 -1.58 -1.38 -3.00
N LEU A 257 -1.47 -0.63 -4.10
CA LEU A 257 -0.60 -0.99 -5.23
C LEU A 257 0.87 -1.01 -4.81
N ASP A 258 1.29 -0.06 -3.98
CA ASP A 258 2.65 -0.02 -3.45
C ASP A 258 3.01 -1.25 -2.60
N VAL A 259 2.04 -1.91 -1.96
CA VAL A 259 2.26 -3.19 -1.26
C VAL A 259 2.69 -4.27 -2.23
N ALA A 260 2.00 -4.38 -3.37
CA ALA A 260 2.37 -5.32 -4.43
C ALA A 260 3.71 -4.94 -5.06
N ARG A 261 3.97 -3.65 -5.35
CA ARG A 261 5.23 -3.15 -5.91
C ARG A 261 6.44 -3.50 -5.04
N ALA A 262 6.35 -3.21 -3.74
CA ALA A 262 7.42 -3.54 -2.81
C ALA A 262 7.67 -5.06 -2.77
N ALA A 263 6.61 -5.88 -2.73
CA ALA A 263 6.75 -7.33 -2.75
C ALA A 263 7.37 -7.86 -4.07
N LYS A 264 7.02 -7.29 -5.23
CA LYS A 264 7.61 -7.63 -6.53
C LYS A 264 9.12 -7.39 -6.56
N ILE A 265 9.57 -6.18 -6.17
CA ILE A 265 11.01 -5.87 -6.06
C ILE A 265 11.70 -6.81 -5.09
N GLY A 266 11.07 -7.10 -3.95
CA GLY A 266 11.61 -8.05 -2.98
C GLY A 266 11.87 -9.41 -3.62
N ASN A 267 10.87 -9.97 -4.30
CA ASN A 267 10.96 -11.26 -4.96
C ASN A 267 12.03 -11.28 -6.08
N GLU A 268 12.15 -10.22 -6.87
CA GLU A 268 13.16 -10.07 -7.93
C GLU A 268 14.59 -10.25 -7.39
N PHE A 269 14.88 -9.73 -6.20
CA PHE A 269 16.20 -9.80 -5.56
C PHE A 269 16.29 -10.85 -4.44
N GLY A 270 15.31 -11.75 -4.32
CA GLY A 270 15.27 -12.77 -3.27
C GLY A 270 15.16 -12.22 -1.84
N LYS A 271 14.68 -10.98 -1.68
CA LYS A 271 14.43 -10.30 -0.41
C LYS A 271 12.98 -10.45 0.03
N LYS A 272 12.76 -10.95 1.25
CA LYS A 272 11.42 -11.01 1.87
C LYS A 272 11.21 -9.77 2.72
N TYR A 273 10.52 -8.77 2.17
CA TYR A 273 10.16 -7.58 2.93
C TYR A 273 9.02 -7.83 3.92
N ILE A 274 9.10 -7.14 5.05
CA ILE A 274 8.02 -6.91 5.99
C ILE A 274 7.37 -5.58 5.59
N ILE A 275 6.24 -5.63 4.91
CA ILE A 275 5.64 -4.47 4.25
C ILE A 275 4.59 -3.85 5.18
N LYS A 276 4.77 -2.58 5.55
CA LYS A 276 3.72 -1.81 6.23
C LYS A 276 2.63 -1.52 5.21
N ALA A 277 1.45 -2.07 5.48
CA ALA A 277 0.27 -2.03 4.63
C ALA A 277 -0.57 -0.75 4.92
N ASN A 278 -1.74 -0.61 4.28
CA ASN A 278 -2.56 0.61 4.29
C ASN A 278 -4.00 0.38 4.77
N GLY A 279 -4.44 -0.87 4.98
CA GLY A 279 -5.72 -1.20 5.59
C GLY A 279 -6.83 -1.62 4.61
N ASN A 280 -6.50 -1.71 3.32
CA ASN A 280 -7.41 -2.12 2.24
C ASN A 280 -6.86 -3.27 1.37
N GLU A 281 -5.97 -4.07 1.93
CA GLU A 281 -5.31 -5.19 1.22
C GLU A 281 -6.30 -6.30 0.82
N TYR A 282 -7.45 -6.39 1.48
CA TYR A 282 -8.55 -7.28 1.10
C TYR A 282 -9.00 -7.09 -0.35
N GLU A 283 -8.75 -5.92 -0.96
CA GLU A 283 -9.08 -5.65 -2.37
C GLU A 283 -8.10 -6.30 -3.37
N GLN A 284 -6.95 -6.83 -2.90
CA GLN A 284 -5.88 -7.35 -3.75
C GLN A 284 -5.38 -8.74 -3.31
N LEU A 285 -6.22 -9.51 -2.61
CA LEU A 285 -5.81 -10.81 -2.05
C LEU A 285 -5.31 -11.80 -3.11
N ASN A 286 -5.84 -11.78 -4.33
CA ASN A 286 -5.37 -12.65 -5.41
C ASN A 286 -3.90 -12.38 -5.74
N THR A 287 -3.53 -11.11 -5.89
CA THR A 287 -2.13 -10.68 -6.11
C THR A 287 -1.26 -10.99 -4.89
N LEU A 288 -1.72 -10.66 -3.68
CA LEU A 288 -0.93 -10.86 -2.45
C LEU A 288 -0.71 -12.34 -2.12
N LYS A 289 -1.65 -13.24 -2.44
CA LYS A 289 -1.47 -14.69 -2.30
C LYS A 289 -0.35 -15.22 -3.19
N LYS A 290 -0.23 -14.72 -4.42
CA LYS A 290 0.85 -15.07 -5.36
C LYS A 290 2.20 -14.55 -4.84
N LEU A 291 2.24 -13.31 -4.36
CA LEU A 291 3.47 -12.66 -3.89
C LEU A 291 3.93 -13.10 -2.49
N LYS A 292 3.02 -13.63 -1.66
CA LYS A 292 3.26 -14.12 -0.28
C LYS A 292 4.04 -13.12 0.62
N PRO A 293 3.63 -11.84 0.71
CA PRO A 293 4.34 -10.87 1.54
C PRO A 293 4.16 -11.16 3.04
N GLN A 294 5.03 -10.55 3.85
CA GLN A 294 4.80 -10.40 5.29
C GLN A 294 4.30 -8.99 5.55
N LEU A 295 3.22 -8.82 6.32
CA LEU A 295 2.56 -7.51 6.46
C LEU A 295 2.62 -6.94 7.88
N LEU A 296 2.78 -5.62 7.99
CA LEU A 296 2.40 -4.85 9.18
C LEU A 296 1.10 -4.11 8.86
N ILE A 297 -0.01 -4.54 9.47
CA ILE A 297 -1.34 -4.00 9.16
C ILE A 297 -1.63 -2.85 10.14
N PRO A 298 -1.86 -1.62 9.65
CA PRO A 298 -2.40 -0.56 10.49
C PRO A 298 -3.86 -0.85 10.82
N VAL A 299 -4.24 -0.70 12.09
CA VAL A 299 -5.63 -0.84 12.55
C VAL A 299 -6.34 0.52 12.60
N ASN A 300 -6.16 1.33 11.57
CA ASN A 300 -6.74 2.68 11.45
C ASN A 300 -7.99 2.67 10.57
N PHE A 301 -9.08 2.07 11.07
CA PHE A 301 -10.30 1.94 10.29
C PHE A 301 -11.00 3.30 10.08
N PRO A 302 -11.53 3.57 8.87
CA PRO A 302 -12.29 4.79 8.59
C PRO A 302 -13.52 4.92 9.51
N ALA A 303 -13.81 6.16 9.92
CA ALA A 303 -15.07 6.52 10.57
C ALA A 303 -16.22 6.53 9.55
N ALA A 304 -17.47 6.47 10.01
CA ALA A 304 -18.62 6.64 9.12
C ALA A 304 -18.61 8.05 8.51
N TYR A 305 -19.08 8.23 7.27
CA TYR A 305 -19.25 9.58 6.75
C TYR A 305 -20.48 10.24 7.39
N ASP A 306 -20.37 11.54 7.66
CA ASP A 306 -21.50 12.35 8.06
C ASP A 306 -22.35 12.68 6.83
N VAL A 307 -23.44 11.93 6.65
CA VAL A 307 -24.31 11.98 5.47
C VAL A 307 -25.64 12.69 5.74
N ASP A 308 -25.71 13.52 6.79
CA ASP A 308 -26.90 14.32 7.11
C ASP A 308 -27.25 15.33 5.99
N ASP A 309 -26.23 15.84 5.28
CA ASP A 309 -26.39 16.70 4.12
C ASP A 309 -26.42 15.84 2.84
N PRO A 310 -27.58 15.75 2.15
CA PRO A 310 -27.71 14.96 0.93
C PRO A 310 -26.77 15.41 -0.20
N PHE A 311 -26.48 16.71 -0.33
CA PHE A 311 -25.60 17.25 -1.37
C PHE A 311 -24.15 16.86 -1.12
N LEU A 312 -23.70 16.87 0.14
CA LEU A 312 -22.37 16.39 0.50
C LEU A 312 -22.27 14.86 0.37
N ALA A 313 -23.34 14.13 0.70
CA ALA A 313 -23.41 12.68 0.56
C ALA A 313 -23.29 12.23 -0.90
N GLN A 314 -23.88 12.97 -1.85
CA GLN A 314 -23.77 12.68 -3.29
C GLN A 314 -22.32 12.71 -3.81
N LYS A 315 -21.44 13.50 -3.19
CA LYS A 315 -20.02 13.59 -3.56
C LYS A 315 -19.21 12.33 -3.19
N LEU A 316 -19.78 11.42 -2.40
CA LEU A 316 -19.14 10.16 -2.04
C LEU A 316 -19.25 9.15 -3.18
N SER A 317 -18.11 8.59 -3.56
CA SER A 317 -18.06 7.41 -4.42
C SER A 317 -18.51 6.16 -3.67
N LEU A 318 -19.03 5.16 -4.40
CA LEU A 318 -19.42 3.88 -3.80
C LEU A 318 -18.21 3.18 -3.14
N ASN A 319 -17.02 3.26 -3.75
CA ASN A 319 -15.78 2.73 -3.19
C ASN A 319 -15.47 3.32 -1.80
N GLN A 320 -15.63 4.64 -1.59
CA GLN A 320 -15.43 5.26 -0.28
C GLN A 320 -16.40 4.71 0.78
N MET A 321 -17.68 4.55 0.40
CA MET A 321 -18.69 4.00 1.31
C MET A 321 -18.42 2.53 1.65
N ARG A 322 -18.02 1.73 0.65
CA ARG A 322 -17.59 0.34 0.84
C ARG A 322 -16.36 0.22 1.72
N TYR A 323 -15.36 1.09 1.55
CA TYR A 323 -14.16 1.10 2.40
C TYR A 323 -14.52 1.25 3.89
N TRP A 324 -15.47 2.13 4.23
CA TRP A 324 -15.97 2.23 5.61
C TRP A 324 -16.58 0.92 6.13
N ASN A 325 -17.41 0.27 5.31
CA ASN A 325 -18.11 -0.94 5.67
C ASN A 325 -17.19 -2.17 5.75
N GLN A 326 -16.20 -2.27 4.86
CA GLN A 326 -15.36 -3.45 4.66
C GLN A 326 -14.02 -3.40 5.39
N ALA A 327 -13.39 -2.23 5.60
CA ALA A 327 -12.06 -2.15 6.21
C ALA A 327 -11.86 -2.94 7.53
N PRO A 328 -12.86 -3.04 8.44
CA PRO A 328 -12.72 -3.87 9.65
C PRO A 328 -12.50 -5.37 9.39
N THR A 329 -12.89 -5.90 8.22
CA THR A 329 -12.64 -7.30 7.85
C THR A 329 -11.23 -7.54 7.33
N ASN A 330 -10.45 -6.50 7.02
CA ASN A 330 -9.13 -6.63 6.41
C ASN A 330 -8.23 -7.66 7.13
N PRO A 331 -8.08 -7.65 8.47
CA PRO A 331 -7.26 -8.65 9.16
C PRO A 331 -7.78 -10.09 9.02
N LYS A 332 -9.11 -10.28 9.01
CA LYS A 332 -9.74 -11.59 8.79
C LYS A 332 -9.45 -12.09 7.39
N GLU A 333 -9.66 -11.26 6.37
CA GLU A 333 -9.48 -11.69 4.98
C GLU A 333 -8.00 -12.00 4.66
N ILE A 334 -7.06 -11.24 5.23
CA ILE A 334 -5.62 -11.55 5.15
C ILE A 334 -5.28 -12.86 5.87
N ALA A 335 -5.88 -13.11 7.05
CA ALA A 335 -5.70 -14.37 7.77
C ALA A 335 -6.21 -15.57 6.95
N ASN A 336 -7.40 -15.45 6.37
CA ASN A 336 -8.01 -16.48 5.51
C ASN A 336 -7.19 -16.73 4.24
N ALA A 337 -6.50 -15.71 3.74
CA ALA A 337 -5.58 -15.83 2.61
C ALA A 337 -4.24 -16.52 2.98
N GLY A 338 -4.02 -16.88 4.25
CA GLY A 338 -2.79 -17.52 4.71
C GLY A 338 -1.59 -16.56 4.80
N ILE A 339 -1.82 -15.25 4.72
CA ILE A 339 -0.77 -14.25 4.73
C ILE A 339 -0.34 -13.96 6.18
N LYS A 340 0.97 -13.94 6.42
CA LYS A 340 1.54 -13.63 7.74
C LYS A 340 1.48 -12.13 7.99
N PHE A 341 0.93 -11.72 9.13
CA PHE A 341 0.88 -10.32 9.51
C PHE A 341 1.09 -10.08 11.02
N ALA A 342 1.59 -8.89 11.34
CA ALA A 342 1.55 -8.30 12.68
C ALA A 342 0.74 -6.99 12.64
N PHE A 343 0.21 -6.56 13.78
CA PHE A 343 -0.45 -5.25 13.87
C PHE A 343 0.56 -4.14 14.16
N THR A 344 0.27 -2.94 13.65
CA THR A 344 1.02 -1.72 14.00
C THR A 344 0.05 -0.61 14.39
N SER A 345 0.47 0.20 15.36
CA SER A 345 -0.21 1.43 15.78
C SER A 345 0.05 2.61 14.85
N SER A 346 0.90 2.44 13.82
CA SER A 346 1.13 3.47 12.81
C SER A 346 -0.19 3.97 12.21
N ASP A 347 -0.18 5.26 11.85
CA ASP A 347 -1.27 5.99 11.22
C ASP A 347 -2.47 6.30 12.13
N LEU A 348 -2.54 5.70 13.32
CA LEU A 348 -3.51 6.11 14.33
C LEU A 348 -3.22 7.54 14.79
N LYS A 349 -4.29 8.34 14.86
CA LYS A 349 -4.22 9.67 15.49
C LYS A 349 -3.95 9.57 16.99
N ASN A 350 -4.56 8.57 17.65
CA ASN A 350 -4.38 8.29 19.06
C ASN A 350 -4.04 6.81 19.24
N VAL A 351 -2.91 6.51 19.87
CA VAL A 351 -2.50 5.12 20.18
C VAL A 351 -3.50 4.38 21.08
N LYS A 352 -4.35 5.11 21.81
CA LYS A 352 -5.43 4.55 22.65
C LYS A 352 -6.51 3.82 21.85
N ASP A 353 -6.64 4.12 20.56
CA ASP A 353 -7.62 3.48 19.67
C ASP A 353 -7.13 2.11 19.16
N PHE A 354 -5.87 1.74 19.41
CA PHE A 354 -5.24 0.52 18.92
C PHE A 354 -5.98 -0.76 19.33
N LEU A 355 -6.09 -1.03 20.64
CA LEU A 355 -6.78 -2.23 21.14
C LEU A 355 -8.29 -2.22 20.81
N PRO A 356 -9.03 -1.09 20.96
CA PRO A 356 -10.42 -1.01 20.48
C PRO A 356 -10.61 -1.39 19.01
N ASN A 357 -9.70 -0.97 18.12
CA ASN A 357 -9.77 -1.33 16.71
C ASN A 357 -9.45 -2.81 16.47
N ILE A 358 -8.50 -3.40 17.20
CA ILE A 358 -8.27 -4.86 17.10
C ILE A 358 -9.49 -5.64 17.58
N ARG A 359 -10.15 -5.21 18.67
CA ARG A 359 -11.44 -5.80 19.10
C ARG A 359 -12.51 -5.68 18.03
N LYS A 360 -12.55 -4.56 17.31
CA LYS A 360 -13.43 -4.40 16.14
C LYS A 360 -13.08 -5.43 15.05
N ALA A 361 -11.81 -5.67 14.74
CA ALA A 361 -11.42 -6.71 13.78
C ALA A 361 -11.87 -8.13 14.23
N VAL A 362 -11.75 -8.44 15.53
CA VAL A 362 -12.24 -9.70 16.11
C VAL A 362 -13.76 -9.83 16.00
N GLN A 363 -14.50 -8.76 16.30
CA GLN A 363 -15.96 -8.70 16.10
C GLN A 363 -16.38 -8.91 14.64
N TYR A 364 -15.52 -8.55 13.69
CA TYR A 364 -15.72 -8.74 12.26
C TYR A 364 -15.14 -10.07 11.74
N GLY A 365 -14.77 -10.98 12.64
CA GLY A 365 -14.49 -12.39 12.36
C GLY A 365 -13.01 -12.80 12.37
N LEU A 366 -12.08 -11.93 12.80
CA LEU A 366 -10.72 -12.37 13.10
C LEU A 366 -10.71 -13.22 14.38
N SER A 367 -10.02 -14.37 14.38
CA SER A 367 -9.95 -15.19 15.59
C SER A 367 -9.11 -14.51 16.71
N PRO A 368 -9.50 -14.63 17.99
CA PRO A 368 -8.71 -14.13 19.12
C PRO A 368 -7.26 -14.63 19.13
N GLU A 369 -7.03 -15.90 18.79
CA GLU A 369 -5.70 -16.52 18.76
C GLU A 369 -4.84 -15.87 17.68
N ARG A 370 -5.42 -15.64 16.49
CA ARG A 370 -4.70 -14.96 15.41
C ARG A 370 -4.40 -13.51 15.75
N ALA A 371 -5.34 -12.81 16.39
CA ALA A 371 -5.14 -11.44 16.86
C ALA A 371 -4.01 -11.36 17.91
N LEU A 372 -3.99 -12.29 18.87
CA LEU A 372 -2.94 -12.35 19.89
C LEU A 372 -1.58 -12.70 19.28
N ALA A 373 -1.52 -13.63 18.32
CA ALA A 373 -0.30 -13.95 17.59
C ALA A 373 0.27 -12.72 16.84
N ALA A 374 -0.60 -11.95 16.18
CA ALA A 374 -0.23 -10.73 15.46
C ALA A 374 0.26 -9.58 16.37
N LEU A 375 -0.04 -9.65 17.67
CA LEU A 375 0.43 -8.71 18.69
C LEU A 375 1.73 -9.14 19.37
N THR A 376 2.07 -10.42 19.34
CA THR A 376 3.10 -11.02 20.22
C THR A 376 4.10 -11.91 19.46
N THR A 377 3.75 -13.16 19.17
CA THR A 377 4.67 -14.16 18.62
C THR A 377 5.12 -13.87 17.19
N ILE A 378 4.21 -13.36 16.33
CA ILE A 378 4.53 -13.02 14.95
C ILE A 378 5.50 -11.84 14.89
N PRO A 379 5.25 -10.67 15.51
CA PRO A 379 6.21 -9.58 15.46
C PRO A 379 7.57 -9.94 16.08
N ALA A 380 7.61 -10.75 17.15
CA ALA A 380 8.86 -11.29 17.68
C ALA A 380 9.62 -12.15 16.66
N GLN A 381 8.92 -12.98 15.88
CA GLN A 381 9.53 -13.76 14.80
C GLN A 381 10.04 -12.87 13.66
N LEU A 382 9.26 -11.87 13.24
CA LEU A 382 9.61 -11.01 12.11
C LEU A 382 10.89 -10.20 12.36
N ILE A 383 11.15 -9.83 13.62
CA ILE A 383 12.35 -9.07 14.02
C ILE A 383 13.49 -9.95 14.58
N ASN A 384 13.43 -11.27 14.35
CA ASN A 384 14.43 -12.24 14.81
C ASN A 384 14.63 -12.29 16.35
N GLN A 385 13.59 -12.02 17.14
CA GLN A 385 13.62 -12.03 18.61
C GLN A 385 12.71 -13.12 19.21
N LYS A 386 12.36 -14.14 18.41
CA LYS A 386 11.54 -15.27 18.85
C LYS A 386 12.13 -15.90 20.10
N GLY A 387 11.30 -16.07 21.12
CA GLY A 387 11.66 -16.72 22.38
C GLY A 387 12.40 -15.85 23.39
N LYS A 388 12.89 -14.66 22.99
CA LYS A 388 13.33 -13.62 23.93
C LYS A 388 12.16 -12.72 24.36
N ILE A 389 11.24 -12.44 23.44
CA ILE A 389 10.03 -11.61 23.64
C ILE A 389 8.81 -12.25 22.94
N GLY A 390 7.61 -11.78 23.27
CA GLY A 390 6.35 -12.19 22.63
C GLY A 390 5.74 -13.51 23.14
N GLU A 391 6.35 -14.15 24.13
CA GLU A 391 5.86 -15.34 24.83
C GLU A 391 6.20 -15.25 26.31
N LEU A 392 5.36 -15.83 27.18
CA LEU A 392 5.67 -15.98 28.60
C LEU A 392 6.27 -17.37 28.83
N LYS A 393 7.60 -17.48 28.72
CA LYS A 393 8.31 -18.75 28.93
C LYS A 393 9.63 -18.56 29.63
N LYS A 394 10.15 -19.64 30.21
CA LYS A 394 11.49 -19.68 30.82
C LYS A 394 12.56 -19.12 29.86
N GLY A 395 13.35 -18.17 30.34
CA GLY A 395 14.40 -17.46 29.63
C GLY A 395 13.96 -16.20 28.87
N ALA A 396 12.66 -16.00 28.64
CA ALA A 396 12.14 -14.79 27.99
C ALA A 396 12.16 -13.58 28.94
N LEU A 397 12.15 -12.37 28.37
CA LEU A 397 11.96 -11.15 29.15
C LEU A 397 10.56 -11.15 29.78
N ALA A 398 10.48 -10.72 31.04
CA ALA A 398 9.21 -10.60 31.76
C ALA A 398 8.42 -9.37 31.30
N ASN A 399 7.93 -9.43 30.06
CA ASN A 399 7.07 -8.44 29.42
C ASN A 399 5.64 -8.99 29.39
N LEU A 400 4.79 -8.56 30.32
CA LEU A 400 3.42 -9.06 30.45
C LEU A 400 2.41 -7.94 30.72
N ILE A 401 1.17 -8.13 30.29
CA ILE A 401 0.03 -7.27 30.62
C ILE A 401 -0.94 -8.03 31.51
N ILE A 402 -1.60 -7.30 32.41
CA ILE A 402 -2.61 -7.84 33.32
C ILE A 402 -3.93 -7.16 33.00
N THR A 403 -4.95 -7.97 32.73
CA THR A 403 -6.30 -7.51 32.39
C THR A 403 -7.34 -8.03 33.37
N ASN A 404 -8.45 -7.29 33.48
CA ASN A 404 -9.60 -7.65 34.32
C ASN A 404 -10.53 -8.72 33.71
N GLY A 405 -10.23 -9.18 32.49
CA GLY A 405 -11.03 -10.12 31.72
C GLY A 405 -10.29 -10.58 30.46
N PRO A 406 -10.89 -11.43 29.61
CA PRO A 406 -10.28 -11.87 28.36
C PRO A 406 -9.98 -10.69 27.43
N LEU A 407 -8.79 -10.67 26.83
CA LEU A 407 -8.20 -9.47 26.18
C LEU A 407 -9.11 -8.77 25.15
N PHE A 408 -9.83 -9.54 24.34
CA PHE A 408 -10.62 -9.02 23.21
C PHE A 408 -12.08 -8.71 23.55
N GLU A 409 -12.49 -8.91 24.80
CA GLU A 409 -13.82 -8.52 25.25
C GLU A 409 -13.94 -7.00 25.36
N LYS A 410 -15.12 -6.48 25.03
CA LYS A 410 -15.35 -5.03 24.90
C LYS A 410 -15.05 -4.25 26.17
N GLU A 411 -15.44 -4.78 27.32
CA GLU A 411 -15.31 -4.14 28.64
C GLU A 411 -13.98 -4.48 29.33
N THR A 412 -13.13 -5.29 28.70
CA THR A 412 -11.81 -5.64 29.27
C THR A 412 -10.88 -4.44 29.23
N GLU A 413 -10.13 -4.23 30.31
CA GLU A 413 -9.18 -3.15 30.48
C GLU A 413 -7.81 -3.69 30.86
N ILE A 414 -6.75 -3.04 30.37
CA ILE A 414 -5.38 -3.28 30.83
C ILE A 414 -5.19 -2.52 32.14
N GLU A 415 -5.01 -3.26 33.23
CA GLU A 415 -4.80 -2.70 34.57
C GLU A 415 -3.31 -2.39 34.80
N GLN A 416 -2.43 -3.29 34.34
CA GLN A 416 -0.99 -3.19 34.51
C GLN A 416 -0.24 -3.65 33.25
N ASN A 417 0.93 -3.08 33.04
CA ASN A 417 1.89 -3.52 32.04
C ASN A 417 3.26 -3.64 32.70
N TRP A 418 3.84 -4.82 32.67
CA TRP A 418 5.11 -5.14 33.26
C TRP A 418 6.14 -5.25 32.14
N VAL A 419 7.26 -4.55 32.29
CA VAL A 419 8.33 -4.52 31.28
C VAL A 419 9.63 -4.90 31.95
N GLN A 420 10.25 -6.00 31.51
CA GLN A 420 11.43 -6.60 32.15
C GLN A 420 11.23 -6.80 33.66
N GLY A 421 10.06 -7.30 34.06
CA GLY A 421 9.71 -7.55 35.47
C GLY A 421 9.39 -6.30 36.28
N GLN A 422 9.48 -5.10 35.68
CA GLN A 422 9.11 -3.86 36.34
C GLN A 422 7.62 -3.56 36.14
N GLN A 423 6.91 -3.36 37.24
CA GLN A 423 5.49 -3.02 37.25
C GLN A 423 5.22 -1.58 36.80
N HIS A 424 4.30 -1.40 35.84
CA HIS A 424 3.69 -0.10 35.52
C HIS A 424 2.17 -0.18 35.66
N ILE A 425 1.61 0.61 36.58
CA ILE A 425 0.17 0.68 36.82
C ILE A 425 -0.47 1.60 35.78
N ILE A 426 -1.40 1.08 34.99
CA ILE A 426 -2.12 1.83 33.94
C ILE A 426 -3.39 2.44 34.52
N LYS A 427 -4.16 1.64 35.25
CA LYS A 427 -5.37 2.08 35.96
C LYS A 427 -5.21 1.81 37.46
N PRO A 428 -5.04 2.87 38.28
CA PRO A 428 -4.97 2.68 39.73
C PRO A 428 -6.34 2.25 40.25
N LYS A 429 -6.44 1.04 40.83
CA LYS A 429 -7.66 0.56 41.48
C LYS A 429 -7.77 1.17 42.89
N PRO A 430 -8.87 1.84 43.25
CA PRO A 430 -9.16 2.15 44.65
C PRO A 430 -9.45 0.85 45.40
N LYS A 431 -8.95 0.71 46.64
CA LYS A 431 -9.09 -0.54 47.43
C LYS A 431 -10.54 -0.87 47.84
N THR A 432 -11.44 0.11 47.85
CA THR A 432 -12.80 -0.02 48.39
C THR A 432 -13.83 0.45 47.37
N SER A 433 -14.78 -0.40 46.99
CA SER A 433 -15.96 -0.02 46.20
C SER A 433 -16.90 0.85 47.02
N ILE A 434 -17.44 1.89 46.40
CA ILE A 434 -18.43 2.81 46.97
C ILE A 434 -19.66 2.91 46.08
N ASP A 435 -19.95 1.84 45.32
CA ASP A 435 -21.15 1.76 44.51
C ASP A 435 -22.39 1.62 45.39
N GLY A 436 -23.42 2.41 45.09
CA GLY A 436 -24.63 2.45 45.90
C GLY A 436 -25.48 3.67 45.62
N GLU A 437 -26.71 3.63 46.15
CA GLU A 437 -27.53 4.81 46.30
C GLU A 437 -27.34 5.35 47.72
N TYR A 438 -27.21 6.66 47.84
CA TYR A 438 -26.92 7.36 49.08
C TYR A 438 -27.88 8.53 49.25
N ALA A 439 -28.34 8.74 50.49
CA ALA A 439 -29.00 9.97 50.91
C ALA A 439 -27.92 10.98 51.32
N LEU A 440 -27.58 11.90 50.42
CA LEU A 440 -26.56 12.92 50.59
C LEU A 440 -27.16 14.15 51.29
N ASN A 441 -26.82 14.41 52.55
CA ASN A 441 -27.37 15.53 53.32
C ASN A 441 -26.32 16.63 53.54
N MET A 442 -26.73 17.88 53.31
CA MET A 442 -25.95 19.10 53.62
C MET A 442 -26.89 20.30 53.77
N LYS A 443 -26.63 21.19 54.75
CA LYS A 443 -27.45 22.39 55.04
C LYS A 443 -28.97 22.11 55.00
N ASP A 444 -29.41 21.14 55.79
CA ASP A 444 -30.82 20.74 55.94
C ASP A 444 -31.53 20.29 54.64
N THR A 445 -30.76 20.05 53.59
CA THR A 445 -31.26 19.60 52.28
C THR A 445 -30.74 18.19 51.99
N SER A 446 -31.64 17.29 51.59
CA SER A 446 -31.31 15.91 51.23
C SER A 446 -31.33 15.72 49.71
N TYR A 447 -30.26 15.15 49.18
CA TYR A 447 -30.07 14.84 47.77
C TYR A 447 -29.99 13.33 47.57
N LYS A 448 -30.50 12.83 46.44
CA LYS A 448 -30.26 11.45 46.03
C LYS A 448 -28.95 11.37 45.26
N LEU A 449 -27.94 10.71 45.82
CA LEU A 449 -26.66 10.44 45.18
C LEU A 449 -26.59 8.98 44.73
N VAL A 450 -26.39 8.72 43.45
CA VAL A 450 -26.10 7.38 42.93
C VAL A 450 -24.65 7.35 42.48
N LEU A 451 -23.85 6.53 43.15
CA LEU A 451 -22.48 6.21 42.75
C LEU A 451 -22.46 4.84 42.07
N SER A 452 -21.78 4.76 40.93
CA SER A 452 -21.61 3.50 40.20
C SER A 452 -20.25 3.43 39.53
N LYS A 453 -19.75 2.22 39.28
CA LYS A 453 -18.46 1.97 38.61
C LYS A 453 -17.28 2.59 39.35
N SER A 454 -17.37 2.75 40.67
CA SER A 454 -16.34 3.35 41.52
C SER A 454 -15.01 2.60 41.46
N GLU A 455 -15.02 1.31 41.12
CA GLU A 455 -13.80 0.51 40.94
C GLU A 455 -13.02 0.83 39.64
N PHE A 456 -13.64 1.48 38.65
CA PHE A 456 -13.03 1.71 37.33
C PHE A 456 -13.04 3.20 36.91
N LYS A 457 -14.24 3.78 36.85
CA LYS A 457 -14.48 5.19 36.52
C LYS A 457 -15.79 5.58 37.18
N ILE A 458 -15.67 6.19 38.36
CA ILE A 458 -16.83 6.61 39.14
C ILE A 458 -17.77 7.47 38.30
N ASP A 459 -19.01 7.02 38.19
CA ASP A 459 -20.13 7.76 37.64
C ASP A 459 -21.02 8.16 38.82
N ALA A 460 -21.32 9.45 38.92
CA ALA A 460 -22.10 10.01 40.00
C ALA A 460 -23.30 10.76 39.43
N LYS A 461 -24.49 10.49 39.96
CA LYS A 461 -25.72 11.20 39.62
C LYS A 461 -26.31 11.76 40.90
N ILE A 462 -26.46 13.08 40.95
CA ILE A 462 -27.17 13.77 42.03
C ILE A 462 -28.52 14.25 41.50
N THR A 463 -29.59 13.95 42.24
CA THR A 463 -30.96 14.37 41.95
C THR A 463 -31.54 15.09 43.16
N HIS A 464 -32.27 16.18 42.90
CA HIS A 464 -33.06 16.93 43.88
C HIS A 464 -34.46 17.18 43.28
N ASP A 465 -35.54 16.85 43.98
CA ASP A 465 -36.93 17.00 43.50
C ASP A 465 -37.17 16.50 42.06
N SER A 466 -36.73 15.27 41.77
CA SER A 466 -36.77 14.65 40.43
C SER A 466 -35.93 15.34 39.33
N THR A 467 -35.26 16.45 39.64
CA THR A 467 -34.38 17.17 38.73
C THR A 467 -32.94 16.66 38.84
N LYS A 468 -32.36 16.24 37.72
CA LYS A 468 -30.98 15.73 37.65
C LYS A 468 -29.99 16.89 37.56
N LEU A 469 -29.06 16.97 38.51
CA LEU A 469 -28.02 17.99 38.55
C LEU A 469 -26.79 17.56 37.73
N LYS A 470 -26.13 18.53 37.07
CA LYS A 470 -24.90 18.26 36.32
C LYS A 470 -23.78 17.93 37.29
N THR A 471 -23.44 16.63 37.35
CA THR A 471 -22.54 16.07 38.37
C THR A 471 -21.26 15.55 37.73
N THR A 472 -20.14 15.75 38.42
CA THR A 472 -18.84 15.14 38.11
C THR A 472 -18.24 14.58 39.39
N ALA A 473 -17.58 13.43 39.28
CA ALA A 473 -16.95 12.75 40.40
C ALA A 473 -15.53 12.30 40.05
N LYS A 474 -14.65 12.25 41.05
CA LYS A 474 -13.34 11.62 40.99
C LYS A 474 -13.14 10.78 42.25
N TYR A 475 -12.66 9.55 42.08
CA TYR A 475 -12.31 8.68 43.19
C TYR A 475 -10.92 8.10 42.94
N ILE A 476 -9.92 8.64 43.63
CA ILE A 476 -8.50 8.33 43.39
C ILE A 476 -7.81 8.22 44.74
N ASN A 477 -7.04 7.16 44.95
CA ASN A 477 -6.27 6.93 46.18
C ASN A 477 -7.09 7.04 47.48
N GLY A 478 -8.34 6.57 47.45
CA GLY A 478 -9.26 6.62 48.60
C GLY A 478 -9.92 8.00 48.80
N TRP A 479 -9.64 9.00 47.98
CA TRP A 479 -10.31 10.30 48.05
C TRP A 479 -11.43 10.40 47.02
N LEU A 480 -12.66 10.63 47.50
CA LEU A 480 -13.81 10.98 46.68
C LEU A 480 -13.94 12.51 46.61
N THR A 481 -14.07 13.04 45.39
CA THR A 481 -14.43 14.44 45.13
C THR A 481 -15.67 14.48 44.27
N LEU A 482 -16.70 15.20 44.70
CA LEU A 482 -17.93 15.44 43.96
C LEU A 482 -18.04 16.92 43.63
N ARG A 483 -18.44 17.24 42.40
CA ARG A 483 -18.83 18.59 42.01
C ARG A 483 -20.14 18.53 41.26
N PHE A 484 -21.12 19.31 41.69
CA PHE A 484 -22.42 19.41 41.02
C PHE A 484 -22.91 20.84 40.99
N SER A 485 -23.69 21.17 39.96
CA SER A 485 -24.27 22.50 39.82
C SER A 485 -25.67 22.58 40.42
N ASP A 486 -26.12 23.81 40.68
CA ASP A 486 -27.53 24.09 40.92
C ASP A 486 -28.37 23.87 39.64
N SER A 487 -29.69 24.03 39.75
CA SER A 487 -30.63 23.84 38.62
C SER A 487 -30.38 24.79 37.44
N THR A 488 -29.76 25.95 37.68
CA THR A 488 -29.42 26.94 36.64
C THR A 488 -28.07 26.68 35.95
N ASN A 489 -27.27 25.74 36.43
CA ASN A 489 -25.88 25.48 36.01
C ASN A 489 -24.91 26.67 36.22
N THR A 490 -25.24 27.64 37.07
CA THR A 490 -24.41 28.84 37.29
C THR A 490 -23.61 28.78 38.59
N LYS A 491 -24.07 28.04 39.60
CA LYS A 491 -23.40 27.87 40.90
C LYS A 491 -22.99 26.41 41.11
N PHE A 492 -21.92 26.16 41.86
CA PHE A 492 -21.37 24.82 42.05
C PHE A 492 -21.11 24.50 43.51
N ALA A 493 -21.60 23.34 43.96
CA ALA A 493 -21.16 22.71 45.19
C ALA A 493 -19.95 21.80 44.90
N GLN A 494 -18.98 21.75 45.81
CA GLN A 494 -17.78 20.91 45.73
C GLN A 494 -17.57 20.19 47.06
N LEU A 495 -17.58 18.88 47.04
CA LEU A 495 -17.48 18.03 48.22
C LEU A 495 -16.24 17.14 48.10
N LYS A 496 -15.57 16.87 49.21
CA LYS A 496 -14.47 15.91 49.29
C LYS A 496 -14.57 15.05 50.54
N THR A 497 -14.08 13.81 50.45
CA THR A 497 -13.91 12.91 51.60
C THR A 497 -12.81 11.90 51.35
N LYS A 498 -12.17 11.43 52.42
CA LYS A 498 -11.34 10.21 52.39
C LYS A 498 -12.20 9.04 52.84
N ILE A 499 -12.37 8.06 51.94
CA ILE A 499 -13.20 6.88 52.14
C ILE A 499 -12.54 5.94 53.15
N ASN A 500 -13.17 5.83 54.33
CA ASN A 500 -12.81 4.86 55.37
C ASN A 500 -13.91 3.78 55.55
N ASN A 501 -15.16 4.09 55.20
CA ASN A 501 -16.32 3.19 55.23
C ASN A 501 -17.16 3.45 53.96
N ALA A 502 -17.57 2.38 53.26
CA ALA A 502 -18.33 2.48 52.01
C ALA A 502 -19.83 2.71 52.21
N ASP A 503 -20.36 2.42 53.39
CA ASP A 503 -21.79 2.52 53.70
C ASP A 503 -22.16 3.86 54.36
N ASN A 504 -21.16 4.61 54.83
CA ASN A 504 -21.35 5.94 55.41
C ASN A 504 -20.22 6.88 54.96
N LEU A 505 -20.53 7.80 54.05
CA LEU A 505 -19.58 8.77 53.52
C LEU A 505 -19.72 10.08 54.31
N LYS A 506 -18.62 10.60 54.88
CA LYS A 506 -18.62 11.90 55.57
C LYS A 506 -17.47 12.74 55.09
N GLY A 507 -17.71 14.02 54.88
CA GLY A 507 -16.66 14.91 54.45
C GLY A 507 -17.03 16.37 54.56
N ASP A 508 -16.20 17.19 53.94
CA ASP A 508 -16.30 18.63 53.93
C ASP A 508 -16.26 19.18 52.51
N GLY A 509 -16.65 20.44 52.34
CA GLY A 509 -16.76 21.05 51.02
C GLY A 509 -17.28 22.48 51.05
N SER A 510 -17.61 23.01 49.87
CA SER A 510 -18.26 24.31 49.70
C SER A 510 -19.62 24.12 49.02
N PHE A 511 -20.64 24.83 49.50
CA PHE A 511 -21.98 24.83 48.92
C PHE A 511 -22.12 25.86 47.78
N PHE A 512 -23.32 25.97 47.18
CA PHE A 512 -23.56 26.84 46.01
C PHE A 512 -23.30 28.33 46.25
N ASP A 513 -23.40 28.78 47.50
CA ASP A 513 -23.15 30.15 47.96
C ASP A 513 -21.67 30.39 48.36
N GLY A 514 -20.80 29.38 48.19
CA GLY A 514 -19.39 29.44 48.57
C GLY A 514 -19.13 29.20 50.05
N THR A 515 -20.17 29.02 50.88
CA THR A 515 -19.99 28.71 52.30
C THR A 515 -19.44 27.30 52.49
N TYR A 516 -18.63 27.14 53.53
CA TYR A 516 -18.07 25.84 53.90
C TYR A 516 -19.14 24.97 54.58
N VAL A 517 -19.22 23.69 54.19
CA VAL A 517 -20.24 22.75 54.68
C VAL A 517 -19.62 21.40 55.01
N ASN A 518 -20.07 20.81 56.12
CA ASN A 518 -19.93 19.38 56.38
C ASN A 518 -21.12 18.64 55.74
N TRP A 519 -20.86 17.48 55.19
CA TRP A 519 -21.88 16.66 54.55
C TRP A 519 -21.74 15.20 54.97
N ASN A 520 -22.86 14.47 54.94
CA ASN A 520 -22.88 13.02 55.08
C ASN A 520 -23.65 12.40 53.91
N ALA A 521 -23.37 11.15 53.59
CA ALA A 521 -24.14 10.36 52.65
C ALA A 521 -24.27 8.93 53.17
N ASP A 522 -25.48 8.60 53.62
CA ASP A 522 -25.80 7.28 54.15
C ASP A 522 -26.34 6.39 53.04
N LYS A 523 -25.80 5.18 52.91
CA LYS A 523 -26.20 4.25 51.85
C LYS A 523 -27.61 3.74 52.11
N VAL A 524 -28.46 3.82 51.08
CA VAL A 524 -29.85 3.36 51.12
C VAL A 524 -29.90 1.92 50.61
N GLU A 525 -30.61 1.04 51.33
CA GLU A 525 -30.85 -0.33 50.86
C GLU A 525 -31.60 -0.31 49.51
N GLN A 526 -30.98 -0.90 48.48
CA GLN A 526 -31.61 -1.02 47.17
C GLN A 526 -32.47 -2.29 47.09
N THR A 527 -33.73 -2.14 46.72
CA THR A 527 -34.47 -3.20 46.03
C THR A 527 -33.80 -3.45 44.68
N LYS A 528 -33.47 -4.72 44.39
CA LYS A 528 -32.80 -5.15 43.15
C LYS A 528 -33.51 -4.57 41.92
N LYS A 529 -32.90 -3.59 41.25
CA LYS A 529 -33.32 -3.18 39.92
C LYS A 529 -32.78 -4.18 38.91
N GLU A 530 -33.69 -4.74 38.11
CA GLU A 530 -33.37 -5.58 36.97
C GLU A 530 -32.35 -4.89 36.06
N ASP A 531 -31.28 -5.63 35.74
CA ASP A 531 -30.34 -5.28 34.71
C ASP A 531 -31.10 -5.07 33.40
N ASN A 532 -31.25 -3.81 32.98
CA ASN A 532 -31.67 -3.48 31.64
C ASN A 532 -30.65 -4.08 30.66
N LYS A 533 -30.98 -5.26 30.12
CA LYS A 533 -30.25 -5.95 29.06
C LYS A 533 -29.92 -4.92 27.98
N LYS A 534 -28.66 -4.46 27.94
CA LYS A 534 -28.14 -3.64 26.84
C LYS A 534 -28.45 -4.39 25.54
N LYS A 535 -29.32 -3.83 24.70
CA LYS A 535 -29.57 -4.34 23.35
C LYS A 535 -28.22 -4.64 22.69
N LYS A 536 -27.97 -5.90 22.32
CA LYS A 536 -26.80 -6.28 21.52
C LYS A 536 -26.80 -5.36 20.29
N LYS A 537 -25.75 -4.55 20.13
CA LYS A 537 -25.55 -3.78 18.90
C LYS A 537 -25.51 -4.78 17.76
N VAL A 538 -26.48 -4.72 16.85
CA VAL A 538 -26.49 -5.55 15.64
C VAL A 538 -25.27 -5.13 14.83
N LEU A 539 -24.40 -6.10 14.52
CA LEU A 539 -23.26 -5.87 13.64
C LEU A 539 -23.78 -5.47 12.27
N GLN A 540 -23.20 -4.43 11.68
CA GLN A 540 -23.55 -4.01 10.34
C GLN A 540 -23.18 -5.13 9.36
N LYS A 541 -24.10 -5.46 8.46
CA LYS A 541 -23.84 -6.44 7.39
C LYS A 541 -22.71 -5.90 6.50
N VAL A 542 -21.65 -6.68 6.35
CA VAL A 542 -20.57 -6.36 5.42
C VAL A 542 -21.01 -6.68 4.00
N LEU A 543 -20.88 -5.72 3.09
CA LEU A 543 -21.17 -5.88 1.67
C LEU A 543 -20.04 -6.65 0.98
N PRO A 544 -20.36 -7.50 -0.01
CA PRO A 544 -19.34 -8.27 -0.73
C PRO A 544 -18.37 -7.36 -1.48
N ILE A 545 -17.14 -7.83 -1.65
CA ILE A 545 -16.12 -7.17 -2.48
C ILE A 545 -16.48 -7.35 -3.95
N THR A 546 -16.22 -6.32 -4.77
CA THR A 546 -16.25 -6.42 -6.23
C THR A 546 -14.86 -6.24 -6.83
N TYR A 547 -14.69 -6.57 -8.10
CA TYR A 547 -13.42 -6.53 -8.83
C TYR A 547 -13.57 -5.65 -10.09
N PRO A 548 -12.95 -4.46 -10.12
CA PRO A 548 -12.34 -3.77 -8.99
C PRO A 548 -13.41 -3.35 -7.97
N ASN A 549 -13.01 -2.89 -6.78
CA ASN A 549 -13.95 -2.59 -5.68
C ASN A 549 -14.66 -1.22 -5.84
N ASN A 550 -15.17 -0.92 -7.03
CA ASN A 550 -15.84 0.32 -7.39
C ASN A 550 -17.26 0.07 -7.94
N GLY A 551 -17.91 1.13 -8.45
CA GLY A 551 -19.30 1.08 -8.90
C GLY A 551 -19.61 0.00 -9.94
N PHE A 552 -18.80 -0.06 -11.00
CA PHE A 552 -18.98 -1.01 -12.12
C PHE A 552 -18.17 -2.30 -11.94
N GLY A 553 -17.72 -2.60 -10.72
CA GLY A 553 -16.96 -3.80 -10.42
C GLY A 553 -17.78 -5.08 -10.53
N PHE A 554 -17.13 -6.18 -10.93
CA PHE A 554 -17.75 -7.48 -11.01
C PHE A 554 -17.79 -8.20 -9.65
N LYS A 555 -18.87 -8.93 -9.37
CA LYS A 555 -18.91 -9.87 -8.23
C LYS A 555 -18.01 -11.08 -8.47
N THR A 556 -17.98 -11.55 -9.72
CA THR A 556 -17.16 -12.63 -10.23
C THR A 556 -16.61 -12.19 -11.57
N LEU A 557 -15.30 -12.37 -11.79
CA LEU A 557 -14.66 -11.95 -13.04
C LEU A 557 -15.29 -12.67 -14.24
N PRO A 558 -15.44 -11.99 -15.39
CA PRO A 558 -15.84 -12.63 -16.64
C PRO A 558 -14.91 -13.79 -17.01
N THR A 559 -15.46 -14.84 -17.61
CA THR A 559 -14.74 -16.01 -18.11
C THR A 559 -15.06 -16.21 -19.59
N SER A 560 -14.17 -16.88 -20.32
CA SER A 560 -14.43 -17.22 -21.73
C SER A 560 -15.73 -18.02 -21.87
N GLU A 561 -16.53 -17.68 -22.87
CA GLU A 561 -17.75 -18.39 -23.25
C GLU A 561 -17.61 -18.94 -24.69
N ASN A 562 -18.30 -20.04 -24.99
CA ASN A 562 -18.45 -20.50 -26.37
C ASN A 562 -19.65 -19.77 -26.98
N ILE A 563 -19.39 -18.85 -27.91
CA ILE A 563 -20.39 -17.93 -28.47
C ILE A 563 -20.49 -18.13 -29.97
N LEU A 564 -21.71 -18.09 -30.50
CA LEU A 564 -21.94 -17.95 -31.93
C LEU A 564 -22.67 -16.62 -32.18
N PHE A 565 -22.01 -15.70 -32.87
CA PHE A 565 -22.68 -14.53 -33.45
C PHE A 565 -23.30 -14.96 -34.78
N THR A 566 -24.59 -14.67 -35.02
CA THR A 566 -25.31 -15.04 -36.25
C THR A 566 -25.93 -13.82 -36.92
N ASN A 567 -26.14 -13.88 -38.25
CA ASN A 567 -26.81 -12.85 -39.03
C ASN A 567 -26.20 -11.44 -38.89
N VAL A 568 -24.88 -11.36 -38.77
CA VAL A 568 -24.16 -10.11 -38.49
C VAL A 568 -23.31 -9.68 -39.67
N THR A 569 -23.13 -8.36 -39.84
CA THR A 569 -22.15 -7.84 -40.81
C THR A 569 -20.76 -7.87 -40.19
N VAL A 570 -19.89 -8.73 -40.71
CA VAL A 570 -18.55 -8.99 -40.15
C VAL A 570 -17.49 -8.18 -40.90
N TRP A 571 -16.77 -7.32 -40.20
CA TRP A 571 -15.60 -6.62 -40.71
C TRP A 571 -14.36 -7.46 -40.43
N THR A 572 -13.88 -8.21 -41.43
CA THR A 572 -12.78 -9.16 -41.20
C THR A 572 -11.43 -8.46 -41.03
N ASN A 573 -11.19 -7.36 -41.76
CA ASN A 573 -9.85 -6.76 -41.97
C ASN A 573 -8.83 -7.72 -42.57
N GLU A 574 -9.30 -8.76 -43.28
CA GLU A 574 -8.51 -9.72 -44.04
C GLU A 574 -8.94 -9.64 -45.51
N GLU A 575 -8.42 -10.51 -46.36
CA GLU A 575 -8.72 -10.53 -47.81
C GLU A 575 -10.21 -10.75 -48.11
N GLU A 576 -10.95 -11.37 -47.19
CA GLU A 576 -12.39 -11.60 -47.30
C GLU A 576 -13.24 -10.31 -47.18
N GLY A 577 -12.67 -9.20 -46.71
CA GLY A 577 -13.34 -7.91 -46.63
C GLY A 577 -14.51 -7.89 -45.64
N ILE A 578 -15.64 -7.30 -46.04
CA ILE A 578 -16.85 -7.18 -45.23
C ILE A 578 -17.85 -8.27 -45.66
N LEU A 579 -18.25 -9.13 -44.72
CA LEU A 579 -19.19 -10.22 -44.96
C LEU A 579 -20.57 -9.89 -44.41
N GLU A 580 -21.58 -9.84 -45.28
CA GLU A 580 -22.98 -9.65 -44.87
C GLU A 580 -23.64 -10.96 -44.47
N ASN A 581 -24.57 -10.89 -43.51
CA ASN A 581 -25.35 -12.05 -43.03
C ASN A 581 -24.48 -13.26 -42.64
N ALA A 582 -23.31 -12.98 -42.08
CA ALA A 582 -22.34 -13.99 -41.69
C ALA A 582 -22.47 -14.35 -40.21
N SER A 583 -21.73 -15.38 -39.82
CA SER A 583 -21.61 -15.86 -38.44
C SER A 583 -20.15 -15.92 -38.02
N VAL A 584 -19.88 -15.76 -36.72
CA VAL A 584 -18.55 -15.93 -36.11
C VAL A 584 -18.69 -16.83 -34.90
N TRP A 585 -17.97 -17.95 -34.92
CA TRP A 585 -17.95 -18.92 -33.83
C TRP A 585 -16.70 -18.76 -32.97
N VAL A 586 -16.90 -18.52 -31.69
CA VAL A 586 -15.86 -18.40 -30.67
C VAL A 586 -15.86 -19.63 -29.78
N VAL A 587 -14.70 -20.25 -29.59
CA VAL A 587 -14.50 -21.39 -28.70
C VAL A 587 -13.20 -21.22 -27.93
N ASN A 588 -13.23 -21.40 -26.61
CA ASN A 588 -12.04 -21.33 -25.73
C ASN A 588 -11.22 -20.05 -25.94
N GLY A 589 -11.89 -18.91 -26.11
CA GLY A 589 -11.25 -17.61 -26.26
C GLY A 589 -10.65 -17.31 -27.64
N LYS A 590 -10.83 -18.20 -28.62
CA LYS A 590 -10.34 -18.03 -30.00
C LYS A 590 -11.47 -18.09 -31.02
N ILE A 591 -11.24 -17.46 -32.17
CA ILE A 591 -12.12 -17.52 -33.33
C ILE A 591 -11.94 -18.89 -33.99
N LYS A 592 -13.00 -19.70 -34.00
CA LYS A 592 -13.01 -21.06 -34.55
C LYS A 592 -13.45 -21.08 -36.01
N ALA A 593 -14.44 -20.28 -36.38
CA ALA A 593 -14.96 -20.20 -37.76
C ALA A 593 -15.59 -18.83 -38.04
N VAL A 594 -15.58 -18.41 -39.31
CA VAL A 594 -16.15 -17.16 -39.84
C VAL A 594 -16.89 -17.47 -41.14
N GLY A 595 -18.06 -16.88 -41.36
CA GLY A 595 -18.88 -17.08 -42.57
C GLY A 595 -20.18 -17.82 -42.27
N LYS A 596 -20.62 -18.70 -43.17
CA LYS A 596 -21.79 -19.57 -42.92
C LYS A 596 -21.37 -20.76 -42.07
N ILE A 597 -22.06 -20.97 -40.95
CA ILE A 597 -21.70 -21.96 -39.93
C ILE A 597 -22.96 -22.77 -39.59
N ASP A 598 -22.92 -24.07 -39.89
CA ASP A 598 -24.06 -24.98 -39.69
C ASP A 598 -23.97 -25.76 -38.35
N ASP A 599 -22.77 -25.87 -37.77
CA ASP A 599 -22.51 -26.55 -36.50
C ASP A 599 -22.38 -25.56 -35.34
N THR A 600 -23.22 -25.74 -34.31
CA THR A 600 -23.37 -24.80 -33.20
C THR A 600 -23.47 -25.51 -31.84
N GLU A 601 -23.03 -26.77 -31.74
CA GLU A 601 -23.29 -27.57 -30.54
C GLU A 601 -22.71 -26.92 -29.27
N GLY A 602 -23.59 -26.60 -28.31
CA GLY A 602 -23.22 -26.00 -27.03
C GLY A 602 -22.83 -24.52 -27.07
N ALA A 603 -22.96 -23.83 -28.20
CA ALA A 603 -22.70 -22.38 -28.28
C ALA A 603 -23.89 -21.56 -27.79
N LYS A 604 -23.63 -20.50 -27.03
CA LYS A 604 -24.62 -19.46 -26.75
C LYS A 604 -24.75 -18.56 -27.97
N ILE A 605 -25.95 -18.48 -28.51
CA ILE A 605 -26.24 -17.72 -29.74
C ILE A 605 -26.48 -16.25 -29.38
N ILE A 606 -25.85 -15.35 -30.14
CA ILE A 606 -26.11 -13.91 -30.12
C ILE A 606 -26.54 -13.53 -31.53
N ASP A 607 -27.82 -13.20 -31.68
CA ASP A 607 -28.35 -12.68 -32.94
C ASP A 607 -27.87 -11.25 -33.18
N GLY A 608 -27.17 -11.07 -34.29
CA GLY A 608 -26.59 -9.82 -34.75
C GLY A 608 -27.35 -9.21 -35.92
N THR A 609 -28.60 -9.60 -36.15
CA THR A 609 -29.44 -9.03 -37.22
C THR A 609 -29.44 -7.50 -37.15
N GLY A 610 -29.01 -6.84 -38.24
CA GLY A 610 -28.90 -5.38 -38.33
C GLY A 610 -27.69 -4.77 -37.60
N LYS A 611 -26.78 -5.59 -37.08
CA LYS A 611 -25.61 -5.17 -36.29
C LYS A 611 -24.31 -5.44 -37.05
N HIS A 612 -23.22 -4.85 -36.55
CA HIS A 612 -21.89 -5.05 -37.10
C HIS A 612 -20.95 -5.67 -36.05
N LEU A 613 -20.13 -6.62 -36.48
CA LEU A 613 -19.11 -7.26 -35.67
C LEU A 613 -17.73 -6.90 -36.22
N THR A 614 -16.86 -6.37 -35.37
CA THR A 614 -15.48 -5.99 -35.71
C THR A 614 -14.49 -6.67 -34.79
N SER A 615 -13.22 -6.74 -35.19
CA SER A 615 -12.13 -6.89 -34.22
C SER A 615 -12.13 -5.70 -33.24
N GLY A 616 -11.58 -5.92 -32.05
CA GLY A 616 -11.44 -4.87 -31.05
C GLY A 616 -10.44 -3.78 -31.47
N ILE A 617 -10.75 -2.55 -31.06
CA ILE A 617 -9.90 -1.39 -31.29
C ILE A 617 -8.61 -1.52 -30.48
N ILE A 618 -7.49 -1.15 -31.08
CA ILE A 618 -6.16 -1.14 -30.47
C ILE A 618 -5.66 0.30 -30.42
N ASP A 619 -5.45 0.80 -29.21
CA ASP A 619 -4.88 2.12 -28.97
C ASP A 619 -3.40 2.00 -28.64
N GLU A 620 -2.53 2.20 -29.64
CA GLU A 620 -1.09 2.06 -29.43
C GLU A 620 -0.43 3.28 -28.75
N HIS A 621 -1.19 4.31 -28.38
CA HIS A 621 -0.64 5.39 -27.54
C HIS A 621 -1.64 5.92 -26.53
N SER A 622 -1.47 5.49 -25.27
CA SER A 622 -2.31 5.91 -24.16
C SER A 622 -1.54 6.17 -22.86
N HIS A 623 -2.14 7.01 -22.01
CA HIS A 623 -1.66 7.36 -20.66
C HIS A 623 -2.65 6.98 -19.55
N ILE A 624 -3.71 6.24 -19.88
CA ILE A 624 -4.65 5.72 -18.88
C ILE A 624 -4.04 4.53 -18.12
N ALA A 625 -4.72 4.10 -17.05
CA ALA A 625 -4.40 2.86 -16.34
C ALA A 625 -2.98 2.78 -15.79
N ALA A 626 -2.33 3.91 -15.56
CA ALA A 626 -1.06 4.01 -14.85
C ALA A 626 -1.20 4.95 -13.65
N SER A 627 -0.42 4.71 -12.59
CA SER A 627 -0.36 5.61 -11.43
C SER A 627 0.82 6.59 -11.49
N SER A 628 1.53 6.63 -12.61
CA SER A 628 2.73 7.42 -12.88
C SER A 628 3.05 7.30 -14.37
N ILE A 629 3.45 8.40 -15.03
CA ILE A 629 3.73 8.42 -16.48
C ILE A 629 5.17 8.80 -16.81
N ASN A 630 5.76 9.77 -16.12
CA ASN A 630 7.10 10.28 -16.47
C ASN A 630 8.04 10.30 -15.26
N GLU A 631 9.31 9.96 -15.50
CA GLU A 631 10.43 10.17 -14.57
C GLU A 631 11.30 11.35 -15.05
N GLY A 632 10.98 12.58 -14.61
CA GLY A 632 11.68 13.78 -15.07
C GLY A 632 13.07 14.01 -14.47
N GLY A 633 13.50 13.18 -13.51
CA GLY A 633 14.72 13.33 -12.73
C GLY A 633 16.02 13.38 -13.55
N GLN A 634 15.99 12.79 -14.74
CA GLN A 634 17.12 12.62 -15.66
C GLN A 634 16.68 12.88 -17.11
N ASN A 635 17.62 12.98 -18.04
CA ASN A 635 17.31 13.20 -19.46
C ASN A 635 17.11 11.91 -20.27
N SER A 636 17.50 10.79 -19.68
CA SER A 636 17.07 9.46 -20.06
C SER A 636 16.55 8.80 -18.79
N SER A 637 15.47 8.05 -18.91
CA SER A 637 14.93 7.25 -17.82
C SER A 637 14.65 5.82 -18.31
N ALA A 638 15.52 5.30 -19.19
CA ALA A 638 15.34 3.98 -19.80
C ALA A 638 15.23 2.85 -18.77
N GLU A 639 15.72 3.05 -17.55
CA GLU A 639 15.64 2.09 -16.45
C GLU A 639 14.23 1.93 -15.84
N VAL A 640 13.31 2.87 -16.08
CA VAL A 640 11.94 2.80 -15.54
C VAL A 640 10.97 2.09 -16.49
N THR A 641 9.91 1.50 -15.94
CA THR A 641 8.91 0.75 -16.71
C THR A 641 7.48 1.04 -16.27
N ILE A 642 6.57 1.25 -17.23
CA ILE A 642 5.13 1.40 -16.97
C ILE A 642 4.53 0.13 -16.35
N GLU A 643 5.11 -1.05 -16.61
CA GLU A 643 4.67 -2.34 -16.06
C GLU A 643 4.67 -2.35 -14.52
N ASP A 644 5.49 -1.51 -13.89
CA ASP A 644 5.55 -1.35 -12.43
C ASP A 644 4.38 -0.54 -11.86
N VAL A 645 3.73 0.27 -12.71
CA VAL A 645 2.77 1.30 -12.28
C VAL A 645 1.37 1.17 -12.87
N ILE A 646 1.08 0.06 -13.54
CA ILE A 646 -0.29 -0.27 -13.97
C ILE A 646 -1.27 -0.14 -12.79
N ASN A 647 -2.34 0.61 -13.02
CA ASN A 647 -3.45 0.85 -12.12
C ASN A 647 -4.71 0.15 -12.66
N PRO A 648 -5.00 -1.08 -12.21
CA PRO A 648 -6.13 -1.86 -12.69
C PRO A 648 -7.50 -1.31 -12.25
N ASP A 649 -7.53 -0.34 -11.33
CA ASP A 649 -8.77 0.28 -10.82
C ASP A 649 -9.17 1.54 -11.59
N ASP A 650 -8.42 1.94 -12.63
CA ASP A 650 -8.74 3.13 -13.41
C ASP A 650 -10.03 2.94 -14.20
N ILE A 651 -11.04 3.76 -13.89
CA ILE A 651 -12.35 3.72 -14.54
C ILE A 651 -12.27 3.95 -16.06
N ASN A 652 -11.22 4.60 -16.54
CA ASN A 652 -11.03 4.79 -17.98
C ASN A 652 -10.83 3.45 -18.71
N LEU A 653 -10.36 2.38 -18.06
CA LEU A 653 -10.36 1.02 -18.64
C LEU A 653 -11.78 0.57 -19.01
N TYR A 654 -12.73 0.73 -18.09
CA TYR A 654 -14.13 0.36 -18.33
C TYR A 654 -14.80 1.25 -19.40
N ARG A 655 -14.46 2.54 -19.42
CA ARG A 655 -14.95 3.48 -20.45
C ARG A 655 -14.37 3.17 -21.83
N ASN A 656 -13.12 2.73 -21.90
CA ASN A 656 -12.47 2.30 -23.14
C ASN A 656 -13.12 1.04 -23.71
N LEU A 657 -13.43 0.07 -22.85
CA LEU A 657 -14.24 -1.08 -23.23
C LEU A 657 -15.59 -0.66 -23.83
N SER A 658 -16.27 0.34 -23.25
CA SER A 658 -17.53 0.88 -23.81
C SER A 658 -17.38 1.59 -25.17
N GLY A 659 -16.15 1.90 -25.60
CA GLY A 659 -15.82 2.39 -26.93
C GLY A 659 -15.26 1.33 -27.87
N GLY A 660 -15.19 0.06 -27.44
CA GLY A 660 -14.70 -1.05 -28.26
C GLY A 660 -13.19 -1.30 -28.19
N VAL A 661 -12.47 -0.63 -27.28
CA VAL A 661 -11.02 -0.80 -27.13
C VAL A 661 -10.71 -2.08 -26.34
N THR A 662 -9.88 -2.95 -26.92
CA THR A 662 -9.50 -4.26 -26.34
C THR A 662 -8.01 -4.42 -26.11
N THR A 663 -7.16 -3.55 -26.66
CA THR A 663 -5.71 -3.55 -26.41
C THR A 663 -5.21 -2.12 -26.35
N LEU A 664 -4.30 -1.84 -25.41
CA LEU A 664 -3.63 -0.55 -25.31
C LEU A 664 -2.11 -0.72 -25.12
N GLN A 665 -1.31 0.13 -25.74
CA GLN A 665 0.06 0.39 -25.28
C GLN A 665 0.02 1.58 -24.33
N ILE A 666 0.39 1.35 -23.08
CA ILE A 666 0.59 2.38 -22.06
C ILE A 666 2.06 2.74 -22.03
N LEU A 667 2.37 4.01 -22.19
CA LEU A 667 3.74 4.47 -22.39
C LEU A 667 4.03 5.73 -21.58
N HIS A 668 5.31 6.06 -21.49
CA HIS A 668 5.75 7.33 -20.95
C HIS A 668 5.27 8.48 -21.84
N GLY A 669 5.21 9.66 -21.26
CA GLY A 669 4.89 10.89 -21.95
C GLY A 669 6.04 11.42 -22.82
N SER A 670 6.17 12.73 -22.92
CA SER A 670 7.21 13.37 -23.76
C SER A 670 8.14 14.32 -23.00
N ALA A 671 8.25 14.09 -21.68
CA ALA A 671 9.11 14.89 -20.79
C ALA A 671 10.62 14.71 -21.04
N ASN A 672 11.05 13.56 -21.58
CA ASN A 672 12.46 13.21 -21.78
C ASN A 672 12.73 12.73 -23.23
N PRO A 673 13.91 13.04 -23.82
CA PRO A 673 14.31 12.45 -25.10
C PRO A 673 14.21 10.92 -25.10
N ILE A 674 14.71 10.27 -24.04
CA ILE A 674 14.52 8.86 -23.76
C ILE A 674 13.64 8.78 -22.52
N GLY A 675 12.36 8.44 -22.72
CA GLY A 675 11.38 8.29 -21.65
C GLY A 675 11.66 7.03 -20.86
N GLY A 676 10.83 6.01 -21.00
CA GLY A 676 11.02 4.73 -20.33
C GLY A 676 10.24 3.63 -21.03
N ARG A 677 10.31 2.43 -20.47
CA ARG A 677 9.71 1.23 -21.06
C ARG A 677 8.19 1.27 -21.01
N SER A 678 7.54 0.87 -22.10
CA SER A 678 6.08 0.80 -22.21
C SER A 678 5.54 -0.52 -21.67
N ALA A 679 4.22 -0.59 -21.45
CA ALA A 679 3.49 -1.81 -21.15
C ALA A 679 2.35 -1.98 -22.16
N ILE A 680 2.22 -3.15 -22.77
CA ILE A 680 1.06 -3.48 -23.61
C ILE A 680 0.06 -4.23 -22.72
N ILE A 681 -1.19 -3.80 -22.72
CA ILE A 681 -2.25 -4.36 -21.86
C ILE A 681 -3.50 -4.72 -22.64
N LYS A 682 -4.23 -5.72 -22.15
CA LYS A 682 -5.66 -5.91 -22.43
C LYS A 682 -6.45 -5.32 -21.24
N PRO A 683 -7.45 -4.45 -21.44
CA PRO A 683 -8.18 -3.78 -20.36
C PRO A 683 -9.21 -4.72 -19.71
N LYS A 684 -8.74 -5.87 -19.20
CA LYS A 684 -9.53 -6.90 -18.51
C LYS A 684 -10.05 -6.36 -17.17
N TRP A 685 -11.11 -5.56 -17.21
CA TRP A 685 -11.66 -4.87 -16.05
C TRP A 685 -11.86 -5.80 -14.85
N GLY A 686 -11.21 -5.48 -13.73
CA GLY A 686 -11.22 -6.26 -12.50
C GLY A 686 -10.09 -7.28 -12.34
N ALA A 687 -9.32 -7.54 -13.39
CA ALA A 687 -8.10 -8.34 -13.29
C ALA A 687 -7.00 -7.58 -12.51
N SER A 688 -5.98 -8.31 -12.07
CA SER A 688 -4.78 -7.69 -11.50
C SER A 688 -3.93 -6.98 -12.55
N ASP A 689 -3.03 -6.11 -12.10
CA ASP A 689 -2.03 -5.43 -12.91
C ASP A 689 -1.21 -6.39 -13.80
N VAL A 690 -0.83 -7.56 -13.26
CA VAL A 690 -0.08 -8.59 -14.01
C VAL A 690 -0.95 -9.32 -15.03
N GLU A 691 -2.22 -9.57 -14.71
CA GLU A 691 -3.16 -10.29 -15.60
C GLU A 691 -3.65 -9.42 -16.77
N MET A 692 -3.48 -8.09 -16.67
CA MET A 692 -3.73 -7.16 -17.76
C MET A 692 -2.58 -7.10 -18.78
N LEU A 693 -1.35 -7.42 -18.38
CA LEU A 693 -0.21 -7.39 -19.30
C LEU A 693 -0.44 -8.37 -20.47
N TYR A 694 -0.16 -7.90 -21.68
CA TYR A 694 -0.24 -8.72 -22.88
C TYR A 694 0.86 -9.79 -22.83
N PRO A 695 0.53 -11.09 -22.90
CA PRO A 695 1.51 -12.15 -22.73
C PRO A 695 2.49 -12.19 -23.89
N ASN A 696 3.80 -12.26 -23.57
CA ASN A 696 4.89 -12.39 -24.54
C ASN A 696 4.96 -11.27 -25.60
N ALA A 697 4.36 -10.11 -25.34
CA ALA A 697 4.49 -8.98 -26.25
C ALA A 697 5.95 -8.51 -26.32
N ASP A 698 6.36 -8.07 -27.50
CA ASP A 698 7.65 -7.44 -27.68
C ASP A 698 7.80 -6.22 -26.76
N PRO A 699 9.00 -5.97 -26.21
CA PRO A 699 9.18 -4.86 -25.29
C PRO A 699 9.39 -3.55 -26.06
N TYR A 700 8.73 -2.49 -25.62
CA TYR A 700 8.83 -1.15 -26.23
C TYR A 700 9.45 -0.13 -25.28
N ILE A 701 9.93 0.98 -25.83
CA ILE A 701 10.43 2.15 -25.10
C ILE A 701 9.99 3.43 -25.80
N LYS A 702 9.57 4.41 -24.98
CA LYS A 702 9.16 5.72 -25.46
C LYS A 702 10.37 6.63 -25.66
N PHE A 703 10.51 7.17 -26.86
CA PHE A 703 11.38 8.32 -27.17
C PHE A 703 10.52 9.56 -27.42
N ALA A 704 11.11 10.74 -27.35
CA ALA A 704 10.41 11.98 -27.71
C ALA A 704 11.33 13.01 -28.36
N LEU A 705 10.73 13.79 -29.26
CA LEU A 705 11.33 14.91 -30.00
C LEU A 705 10.58 16.20 -29.67
N GLY A 706 10.96 17.32 -30.29
CA GLY A 706 10.15 18.53 -30.27
C GLY A 706 10.42 19.48 -29.10
N GLU A 707 9.47 20.37 -28.88
CA GLU A 707 9.54 21.45 -27.90
C GLU A 707 9.60 20.94 -26.46
N ASN A 708 8.94 19.82 -26.16
CA ASN A 708 8.79 19.29 -24.82
C ASN A 708 10.12 18.80 -24.23
N VAL A 709 10.90 18.02 -24.99
CA VAL A 709 12.11 17.37 -24.48
C VAL A 709 13.30 18.30 -24.27
N LYS A 710 13.34 19.44 -24.99
CA LYS A 710 14.36 20.46 -24.78
C LYS A 710 14.09 21.35 -23.58
N GLN A 711 12.84 21.39 -23.07
CA GLN A 711 12.44 22.14 -21.87
C GLN A 711 12.89 23.62 -21.84
N SER A 712 13.17 24.24 -23.00
CA SER A 712 13.70 25.61 -23.07
C SER A 712 12.69 26.68 -22.66
N ASN A 713 11.41 26.31 -22.66
CA ASN A 713 10.27 27.10 -22.19
C ASN A 713 9.96 26.82 -20.70
N TRP A 714 10.65 25.88 -20.06
CA TRP A 714 10.47 25.61 -18.64
C TRP A 714 11.40 26.54 -17.86
N GLN A 715 10.98 27.03 -16.69
CA GLN A 715 11.78 27.94 -15.86
C GLN A 715 12.98 27.23 -15.17
N SER A 716 13.59 26.25 -15.82
CA SER A 716 14.71 25.43 -15.36
C SER A 716 15.75 25.26 -16.47
N TYR A 717 16.90 25.92 -16.32
CA TYR A 717 17.95 25.98 -17.35
C TYR A 717 19.15 25.06 -17.08
N GLY A 718 19.08 24.24 -16.02
CA GLY A 718 20.22 23.44 -15.53
C GLY A 718 20.37 22.05 -16.16
N ARG A 719 19.42 21.62 -17.00
CA ARG A 719 19.37 20.28 -17.59
C ARG A 719 19.64 20.34 -19.10
N PHE A 720 20.60 19.55 -19.56
CA PHE A 720 20.84 19.29 -20.98
C PHE A 720 19.88 18.17 -21.47
N PRO A 721 19.24 18.30 -22.65
CA PRO A 721 19.42 19.33 -23.69
C PRO A 721 18.49 20.54 -23.54
N GLN A 722 18.85 21.68 -24.15
CA GLN A 722 18.04 22.91 -24.23
C GLN A 722 17.72 23.32 -25.68
N THR A 723 18.14 22.51 -26.66
CA THR A 723 17.99 22.76 -28.10
C THR A 723 17.71 21.45 -28.85
N ARG A 724 17.14 21.53 -30.06
CA ARG A 724 16.95 20.36 -30.94
C ARG A 724 18.25 19.67 -31.32
N MET A 725 19.33 20.43 -31.52
CA MET A 725 20.68 19.86 -31.73
C MET A 725 21.16 19.07 -30.50
N GLY A 726 20.87 19.57 -29.30
CA GLY A 726 21.15 18.85 -28.07
C GLY A 726 20.38 17.52 -27.97
N VAL A 727 19.15 17.48 -28.48
CA VAL A 727 18.34 16.24 -28.54
C VAL A 727 19.01 15.19 -29.45
N GLU A 728 19.48 15.58 -30.64
CA GLU A 728 20.27 14.68 -31.50
C GLU A 728 21.51 14.14 -30.77
N GLN A 729 22.22 15.02 -30.08
CA GLN A 729 23.44 14.67 -29.34
C GLN A 729 23.16 13.69 -28.20
N ILE A 730 22.02 13.82 -27.51
CA ILE A 730 21.58 12.87 -26.48
C ILE A 730 21.45 11.47 -27.06
N PHE A 731 20.69 11.29 -28.15
CA PHE A 731 20.53 9.96 -28.74
C PHE A 731 21.86 9.36 -29.21
N THR A 732 22.71 10.19 -29.83
CA THR A 732 24.04 9.78 -30.27
C THR A 732 24.92 9.34 -29.10
N ASP A 733 24.94 10.10 -27.99
CA ASP A 733 25.70 9.77 -26.77
C ASP A 733 25.22 8.46 -26.14
N TYR A 734 23.90 8.32 -25.93
CA TYR A 734 23.34 7.14 -25.27
C TYR A 734 23.54 5.85 -26.09
N PHE A 735 23.36 5.90 -27.41
CA PHE A 735 23.64 4.73 -28.26
C PHE A 735 25.13 4.39 -28.30
N GLN A 736 26.02 5.39 -28.31
CA GLN A 736 27.46 5.16 -28.24
C GLN A 736 27.87 4.55 -26.89
N ARG A 737 27.36 5.07 -25.77
CA ARG A 737 27.59 4.52 -24.43
C ARG A 737 27.07 3.09 -24.30
N ALA A 738 25.89 2.80 -24.84
CA ALA A 738 25.34 1.44 -24.87
C ALA A 738 26.22 0.48 -25.68
N LYS A 739 26.78 0.92 -26.82
CA LYS A 739 27.73 0.13 -27.62
C LYS A 739 29.02 -0.17 -26.86
N GLU A 740 29.55 0.80 -26.13
CA GLU A 740 30.75 0.64 -25.28
C GLU A 740 30.48 -0.29 -24.10
N TYR A 741 29.34 -0.12 -23.43
CA TYR A 741 28.86 -0.97 -22.35
C TYR A 741 28.72 -2.43 -22.82
N LYS A 742 28.06 -2.65 -23.96
CA LYS A 742 27.94 -3.97 -24.62
C LYS A 742 29.32 -4.57 -24.92
N ALA A 743 30.25 -3.77 -25.43
CA ALA A 743 31.61 -4.23 -25.73
C ALA A 743 32.38 -4.63 -24.46
N ALA A 744 32.25 -3.88 -23.37
CA ALA A 744 32.85 -4.19 -22.08
C ALA A 744 32.33 -5.53 -21.52
N TRP A 745 31.01 -5.74 -21.54
CA TRP A 745 30.40 -7.00 -21.12
C TRP A 745 30.77 -8.17 -22.04
N ARG A 746 30.78 -7.98 -23.37
CA ARG A 746 31.23 -9.02 -24.31
C ARG A 746 32.68 -9.42 -24.05
N LYS A 747 33.58 -8.46 -23.84
CA LYS A 747 34.98 -8.71 -23.48
C LYS A 747 35.09 -9.50 -22.18
N TYR A 748 34.34 -9.12 -21.15
CA TYR A 748 34.32 -9.85 -19.89
C TYR A 748 33.77 -11.26 -20.07
N ASN A 749 32.59 -11.42 -20.70
CA ASN A 749 31.90 -12.69 -20.86
C ASN A 749 32.69 -13.70 -21.70
N ASN A 750 33.37 -13.26 -22.76
CA ASN A 750 34.19 -14.10 -23.63
C ASN A 750 35.59 -14.40 -23.05
N SER A 751 35.99 -13.75 -21.95
CA SER A 751 37.26 -14.03 -21.30
C SER A 751 37.25 -15.40 -20.59
N SER A 752 38.38 -16.10 -20.62
CA SER A 752 38.54 -17.38 -19.92
C SER A 752 38.38 -17.23 -18.40
N LYS A 753 38.06 -18.33 -17.69
CA LYS A 753 37.95 -18.33 -16.21
C LYS A 753 39.21 -17.73 -15.54
N LYS A 754 40.40 -18.02 -16.08
CA LYS A 754 41.69 -17.50 -15.60
C LYS A 754 41.80 -15.98 -15.75
N ILE A 755 41.26 -15.40 -16.82
CA ILE A 755 41.23 -13.95 -17.05
C ILE A 755 40.15 -13.30 -16.17
N LYS A 756 38.94 -13.88 -16.09
CA LYS A 756 37.86 -13.39 -15.22
C LYS A 756 38.25 -13.35 -13.74
N ALA A 757 39.17 -14.21 -13.30
CA ALA A 757 39.74 -14.15 -11.95
C ALA A 757 40.65 -12.91 -11.72
N LYS A 758 41.17 -12.30 -12.79
CA LYS A 758 42.10 -11.16 -12.74
C LYS A 758 41.45 -9.82 -13.11
N ILE A 759 40.32 -9.83 -13.80
CA ILE A 759 39.59 -8.61 -14.19
C ILE A 759 38.27 -8.52 -13.43
N LYS A 760 37.81 -7.31 -13.15
CA LYS A 760 36.51 -7.08 -12.52
C LYS A 760 35.41 -7.10 -13.57
N ALA A 761 34.24 -7.63 -13.20
CA ALA A 761 33.04 -7.52 -14.02
C ALA A 761 32.67 -6.03 -14.20
N PRO A 762 32.22 -5.60 -15.39
CA PRO A 762 31.61 -4.29 -15.55
C PRO A 762 30.43 -4.10 -14.59
N ARG A 763 30.12 -2.84 -14.24
CA ARG A 763 28.92 -2.51 -13.47
C ARG A 763 27.69 -2.86 -14.30
N TYR A 764 26.69 -3.51 -13.70
CA TYR A 764 25.40 -3.71 -14.36
C TYR A 764 24.58 -2.43 -14.22
N ASP A 765 24.17 -1.84 -15.34
CA ASP A 765 23.45 -0.58 -15.38
C ASP A 765 22.16 -0.77 -16.16
N ILE A 766 21.01 -0.69 -15.47
CA ILE A 766 19.69 -1.01 -16.04
C ILE A 766 19.38 -0.10 -17.24
N GLU A 767 19.80 1.17 -17.17
CA GLU A 767 19.61 2.14 -18.25
C GLU A 767 20.37 1.68 -19.50
N MET A 768 21.65 1.34 -19.34
CA MET A 768 22.49 0.89 -20.46
C MET A 768 22.05 -0.46 -21.02
N GLU A 769 21.62 -1.40 -20.18
CA GLU A 769 21.09 -2.69 -20.64
C GLU A 769 19.84 -2.52 -21.48
N THR A 770 18.93 -1.63 -21.06
CA THR A 770 17.72 -1.31 -21.83
C THR A 770 18.08 -0.75 -23.22
N LEU A 771 19.10 0.10 -23.31
CA LEU A 771 19.58 0.63 -24.59
C LEU A 771 20.32 -0.42 -25.43
N VAL A 772 21.02 -1.37 -24.80
CA VAL A 772 21.62 -2.50 -25.50
C VAL A 772 20.56 -3.40 -26.13
N GLU A 773 19.41 -3.59 -25.48
CA GLU A 773 18.27 -4.33 -26.08
C GLU A 773 17.79 -3.67 -27.38
N ILE A 774 17.83 -2.33 -27.47
CA ILE A 774 17.52 -1.61 -28.71
C ILE A 774 18.58 -1.90 -29.78
N LEU A 775 19.87 -1.80 -29.44
CA LEU A 775 20.97 -2.12 -30.36
C LEU A 775 20.96 -3.58 -30.84
N ASP A 776 20.35 -4.48 -30.07
CA ASP A 776 20.17 -5.90 -30.39
C ASP A 776 18.89 -6.20 -31.20
N GLY A 777 18.04 -5.21 -31.45
CA GLY A 777 16.74 -5.42 -32.09
C GLY A 777 15.76 -6.22 -31.22
N LYS A 778 15.93 -6.19 -29.89
CA LYS A 778 15.05 -6.86 -28.91
C LYS A 778 14.03 -5.92 -28.30
N ARG A 779 14.26 -4.61 -28.36
CA ARG A 779 13.38 -3.57 -27.82
C ARG A 779 13.12 -2.48 -28.85
N PHE A 780 11.85 -2.12 -29.03
CA PHE A 780 11.40 -1.29 -30.13
C PHE A 780 11.08 0.15 -29.69
N ILE A 781 11.41 1.12 -30.53
CA ILE A 781 11.24 2.54 -30.24
C ILE A 781 9.87 3.03 -30.73
N SER A 782 9.03 3.49 -29.82
CA SER A 782 7.88 4.36 -30.12
C SER A 782 8.28 5.81 -29.83
N CYS A 783 8.26 6.71 -30.82
CA CYS A 783 8.80 8.06 -30.68
C CYS A 783 7.75 9.15 -30.87
N HIS A 784 7.49 9.94 -29.83
CA HIS A 784 6.71 11.19 -29.95
C HIS A 784 7.41 12.16 -30.91
N SER A 785 6.67 12.65 -31.90
CA SER A 785 7.20 13.51 -32.95
C SER A 785 6.12 14.38 -33.58
N TYR A 786 6.50 15.55 -34.09
CA TYR A 786 5.61 16.40 -34.87
C TYR A 786 6.27 16.87 -36.17
N VAL A 787 7.42 17.52 -36.09
CA VAL A 787 8.04 18.23 -37.22
C VAL A 787 8.95 17.32 -38.06
N GLN A 788 8.86 17.46 -39.38
CA GLN A 788 9.58 16.67 -40.38
C GLN A 788 11.11 16.62 -40.17
N SER A 789 11.71 17.71 -39.69
CA SER A 789 13.16 17.84 -39.57
C SER A 789 13.70 16.95 -38.45
N GLU A 790 12.97 16.83 -37.35
CA GLU A 790 13.34 15.98 -36.22
C GLU A 790 13.03 14.50 -36.50
N ILE A 791 11.93 14.22 -37.21
CA ILE A 791 11.60 12.87 -37.69
C ILE A 791 12.74 12.34 -38.57
N ASN A 792 13.15 13.13 -39.58
CA ASN A 792 14.26 12.79 -40.47
C ASN A 792 15.60 12.70 -39.73
N MET A 793 15.83 13.56 -38.72
CA MET A 793 17.03 13.49 -37.88
C MET A 793 17.10 12.16 -37.13
N LEU A 794 16.03 11.76 -36.42
CA LEU A 794 16.08 10.55 -35.61
C LEU A 794 16.23 9.29 -36.47
N MET A 795 15.59 9.21 -37.64
CA MET A 795 15.81 8.10 -38.60
C MET A 795 17.30 7.99 -38.96
N LYS A 796 17.93 9.11 -39.35
CA LYS A 796 19.38 9.13 -39.66
C LYS A 796 20.26 8.77 -38.47
N VAL A 797 19.90 9.19 -37.24
CA VAL A 797 20.64 8.76 -36.04
C VAL A 797 20.54 7.25 -35.88
N ALA A 798 19.32 6.71 -35.94
CA ALA A 798 19.08 5.28 -35.77
C ALA A 798 19.85 4.46 -36.81
N ASP A 799 19.82 4.87 -38.09
CA ASP A 799 20.57 4.22 -39.18
C ASP A 799 22.08 4.17 -38.93
N ARG A 800 22.67 5.27 -38.42
CA ARG A 800 24.12 5.32 -38.07
C ARG A 800 24.52 4.26 -37.03
N PHE A 801 23.59 3.86 -36.16
CA PHE A 801 23.81 2.85 -35.12
C PHE A 801 23.26 1.47 -35.49
N GLY A 802 22.68 1.30 -36.69
CA GLY A 802 22.07 0.05 -37.14
C GLY A 802 20.77 -0.29 -36.38
N VAL A 803 20.06 0.73 -35.90
CA VAL A 803 18.80 0.63 -35.17
C VAL A 803 17.66 1.10 -36.08
N ARG A 804 16.47 0.53 -35.94
CA ARG A 804 15.26 1.06 -36.58
C ARG A 804 14.33 1.69 -35.55
N VAL A 805 13.83 2.89 -35.83
CA VAL A 805 12.63 3.42 -35.18
C VAL A 805 11.44 2.58 -35.64
N ASN A 806 10.61 2.11 -34.70
CA ASN A 806 9.48 1.25 -35.02
C ASN A 806 8.25 2.07 -35.41
N THR A 807 7.88 3.01 -34.55
CA THR A 807 6.71 3.86 -34.75
C THR A 807 7.03 5.29 -34.37
N PHE A 808 6.68 6.24 -35.22
CA PHE A 808 6.56 7.63 -34.81
C PHE A 808 5.12 7.93 -34.41
N THR A 809 4.93 8.49 -33.22
CA THR A 809 3.62 8.83 -32.67
C THR A 809 3.34 10.32 -32.76
N HIS A 810 2.06 10.65 -32.88
CA HIS A 810 1.48 11.93 -33.31
C HIS A 810 1.83 12.30 -34.75
N ILE A 811 3.13 12.34 -35.08
CA ILE A 811 3.71 12.47 -36.43
C ILE A 811 2.91 13.39 -37.37
N LEU A 812 2.54 14.58 -36.90
CA LEU A 812 1.61 15.46 -37.63
C LEU A 812 2.17 15.98 -38.96
N GLU A 813 3.48 15.97 -39.17
CA GLU A 813 4.13 16.24 -40.46
C GLU A 813 4.66 14.98 -41.17
N GLY A 814 4.18 13.79 -40.82
CA GLY A 814 4.58 12.52 -41.45
C GLY A 814 4.41 12.52 -42.96
N TYR A 815 3.34 13.14 -43.45
CA TYR A 815 3.06 13.32 -44.88
C TYR A 815 4.20 13.99 -45.66
N LYS A 816 5.02 14.81 -45.00
CA LYS A 816 6.17 15.49 -45.64
C LYS A 816 7.40 14.59 -45.78
N VAL A 817 7.42 13.45 -45.08
CA VAL A 817 8.56 12.51 -45.01
C VAL A 817 8.14 11.06 -45.25
N ALA A 818 6.94 10.81 -45.75
CA ALA A 818 6.38 9.47 -45.94
C ALA A 818 7.24 8.59 -46.87
N ASP A 819 7.88 9.19 -47.87
CA ASP A 819 8.88 8.55 -48.75
C ASP A 819 10.04 7.96 -47.93
N LYS A 820 10.63 8.77 -47.05
CA LYS A 820 11.76 8.38 -46.19
C LYS A 820 11.32 7.39 -45.12
N MET A 821 10.10 7.53 -44.60
CA MET A 821 9.55 6.57 -43.65
C MET A 821 9.40 5.19 -44.28
N LYS A 822 8.94 5.13 -45.55
CA LYS A 822 8.83 3.89 -46.30
C LYS A 822 10.19 3.22 -46.51
N ASP A 823 11.20 3.99 -46.90
CA ASP A 823 12.57 3.50 -47.09
C ASP A 823 13.20 3.00 -45.77
N HIS A 824 12.97 3.72 -44.67
CA HIS A 824 13.41 3.35 -43.33
C HIS A 824 12.70 2.10 -42.80
N GLY A 825 11.44 1.92 -43.17
CA GLY A 825 10.54 0.87 -42.67
C GLY A 825 9.89 1.21 -41.33
N VAL A 826 9.75 2.51 -41.00
CA VAL A 826 9.08 2.98 -39.77
C VAL A 826 7.58 3.21 -40.03
N GLY A 827 6.73 2.89 -39.04
CA GLY A 827 5.30 3.19 -39.07
C GLY A 827 4.95 4.59 -38.54
N GLY A 828 3.72 5.02 -38.80
CA GLY A 828 3.20 6.32 -38.36
C GLY A 828 1.88 6.21 -37.61
N SER A 829 1.83 6.74 -36.39
CA SER A 829 0.63 6.80 -35.56
C SER A 829 0.20 8.24 -35.37
N THR A 830 -0.84 8.70 -36.06
CA THR A 830 -1.21 10.14 -36.09
C THR A 830 -2.58 10.41 -35.48
N PHE A 831 -2.89 11.69 -35.31
CA PHE A 831 -4.26 12.17 -35.18
C PHE A 831 -4.83 12.57 -36.53
N SER A 832 -6.16 12.57 -36.63
CA SER A 832 -6.84 13.12 -37.80
C SER A 832 -7.18 14.61 -37.67
N ASP A 833 -7.37 15.16 -36.45
CA ASP A 833 -7.72 16.57 -36.24
C ASP A 833 -7.26 17.24 -34.93
N TRP A 834 -6.34 16.62 -34.18
CA TRP A 834 -5.80 17.21 -32.95
C TRP A 834 -4.50 18.01 -33.19
N TRP A 835 -4.62 19.33 -33.38
CA TRP A 835 -3.48 20.24 -33.66
C TRP A 835 -3.73 21.72 -33.28
N ALA A 836 -2.85 22.64 -33.73
CA ALA A 836 -2.88 24.10 -33.53
C ALA A 836 -2.80 24.61 -32.07
N TYR A 837 -2.32 23.79 -31.13
CA TYR A 837 -2.10 24.18 -29.73
C TYR A 837 -0.62 24.51 -29.41
N LYS A 838 0.30 24.26 -30.35
CA LYS A 838 1.74 24.61 -30.30
C LYS A 838 2.23 25.01 -31.68
N PHE A 839 3.37 25.68 -31.75
CA PHE A 839 3.98 26.06 -33.02
C PHE A 839 4.40 24.83 -33.85
N GLU A 840 4.93 23.79 -33.20
CA GLU A 840 5.34 22.53 -33.84
C GLU A 840 4.20 21.71 -34.48
N VAL A 841 2.94 22.10 -34.26
CA VAL A 841 1.74 21.42 -34.80
C VAL A 841 0.92 22.33 -35.74
N ASN A 842 1.49 23.43 -36.23
CA ASN A 842 0.77 24.38 -37.08
C ASN A 842 0.46 23.85 -38.49
N ASP A 843 1.34 23.01 -39.04
CA ASP A 843 1.21 22.48 -40.41
C ASP A 843 0.47 21.12 -40.44
N ALA A 844 -0.17 20.74 -39.35
CA ALA A 844 -0.94 19.51 -39.29
C ALA A 844 -2.18 19.59 -40.21
N ILE A 845 -2.48 18.49 -40.91
CA ILE A 845 -3.60 18.40 -41.85
C ILE A 845 -4.35 17.08 -41.66
N PRO A 846 -5.67 17.03 -41.94
CA PRO A 846 -6.44 15.79 -41.76
C PRO A 846 -6.06 14.70 -42.77
N TYR A 847 -5.39 15.09 -43.85
CA TYR A 847 -4.90 14.19 -44.91
C TYR A 847 -3.63 13.43 -44.51
N ASN A 848 -3.01 13.73 -43.36
CA ASN A 848 -1.71 13.18 -42.98
C ASN A 848 -1.68 11.65 -43.04
N GLY A 849 -2.64 11.00 -42.38
CA GLY A 849 -2.75 9.53 -42.39
C GLY A 849 -2.96 8.95 -43.79
N ALA A 850 -3.81 9.58 -44.60
CA ALA A 850 -4.11 9.12 -45.96
C ALA A 850 -2.90 9.25 -46.91
N ILE A 851 -2.14 10.34 -46.80
CA ILE A 851 -0.93 10.57 -47.62
C ILE A 851 0.17 9.57 -47.21
N MET A 852 0.39 9.34 -45.91
CA MET A 852 1.33 8.31 -45.47
C MET A 852 0.92 6.92 -45.96
N HIS A 853 -0.37 6.59 -45.86
CA HIS A 853 -0.91 5.32 -46.32
C HIS A 853 -0.73 5.11 -47.83
N SER A 854 -0.97 6.13 -48.65
CA SER A 854 -0.81 6.03 -50.11
C SER A 854 0.66 5.85 -50.55
N GLN A 855 1.62 6.24 -49.70
CA GLN A 855 3.06 5.96 -49.89
C GLN A 855 3.46 4.56 -49.36
N GLY A 856 2.52 3.77 -48.86
CA GLY A 856 2.76 2.41 -48.37
C GLY A 856 3.37 2.33 -46.97
N VAL A 857 3.26 3.40 -46.18
CA VAL A 857 3.60 3.39 -44.74
C VAL A 857 2.47 2.69 -43.96
N THR A 858 2.82 1.90 -42.95
CA THR A 858 1.82 1.36 -42.02
C THR A 858 1.33 2.49 -41.10
N VAL A 859 0.06 2.86 -41.24
CA VAL A 859 -0.55 4.00 -40.54
C VAL A 859 -1.56 3.54 -39.51
N ALA A 860 -1.47 4.10 -38.31
CA ALA A 860 -2.45 3.95 -37.25
C ALA A 860 -2.95 5.32 -36.74
N PHE A 861 -4.10 5.32 -36.07
CA PHE A 861 -4.58 6.46 -35.29
C PHE A 861 -4.61 6.12 -33.80
N ASN A 862 -4.13 7.04 -32.98
CA ASN A 862 -4.06 6.91 -31.51
C ASN A 862 -4.83 8.02 -30.81
N SER A 863 -5.03 7.87 -29.50
CA SER A 863 -5.82 8.82 -28.74
C SER A 863 -5.02 9.88 -28.00
N ASP A 864 -3.93 9.53 -27.31
CA ASP A 864 -3.24 10.39 -26.30
C ASP A 864 -4.19 10.98 -25.21
N ASP A 865 -5.43 10.49 -25.12
CA ASP A 865 -6.49 11.04 -24.27
C ASP A 865 -7.52 9.97 -23.86
N SER A 866 -8.07 10.12 -22.65
CA SER A 866 -8.97 9.12 -22.06
C SER A 866 -10.41 9.19 -22.55
N GLU A 867 -10.82 10.31 -23.16
CA GLU A 867 -12.09 10.46 -23.85
C GLU A 867 -11.96 10.06 -25.31
N MET A 868 -10.95 10.57 -26.02
CA MET A 868 -10.73 10.25 -27.42
C MET A 868 -10.49 8.75 -27.64
N SER A 869 -9.86 8.06 -26.68
CA SER A 869 -9.61 6.62 -26.80
C SER A 869 -10.89 5.80 -26.96
N ARG A 870 -12.01 6.24 -26.36
CA ARG A 870 -13.32 5.57 -26.54
C ARG A 870 -14.04 5.97 -27.84
N ARG A 871 -13.41 6.82 -28.65
CA ARG A 871 -13.93 7.40 -29.90
C ARG A 871 -12.99 7.20 -31.09
N LEU A 872 -12.01 6.29 -31.00
CA LEU A 872 -11.09 5.97 -32.10
C LEU A 872 -11.81 5.50 -33.38
N ASN A 873 -13.01 4.93 -33.27
CA ASN A 873 -13.86 4.64 -34.43
C ASN A 873 -14.20 5.90 -35.24
N GLN A 874 -14.32 7.06 -34.59
CA GLN A 874 -14.54 8.36 -35.24
C GLN A 874 -13.25 8.90 -35.87
N GLU A 875 -12.08 8.61 -35.29
CA GLU A 875 -10.80 8.91 -35.95
C GLU A 875 -10.68 8.16 -37.27
N ALA A 876 -10.97 6.85 -37.29
CA ALA A 876 -11.01 6.07 -38.53
C ALA A 876 -11.97 6.69 -39.56
N ALA A 877 -13.18 7.08 -39.14
CA ALA A 877 -14.17 7.72 -40.02
C ALA A 877 -13.64 9.00 -40.71
N LYS A 878 -12.77 9.76 -40.04
CA LYS A 878 -12.19 10.99 -40.59
C LYS A 878 -11.19 10.70 -41.73
N ALA A 879 -10.52 9.54 -41.74
CA ALA A 879 -9.68 9.13 -42.88
C ALA A 879 -10.50 8.91 -44.15
N VAL A 880 -11.71 8.36 -44.02
CA VAL A 880 -12.67 8.24 -45.14
C VAL A 880 -13.10 9.63 -45.60
N LYS A 881 -13.51 10.48 -44.65
CA LYS A 881 -14.06 11.82 -44.94
C LYS A 881 -13.08 12.75 -45.65
N TYR A 882 -11.84 12.83 -45.15
CA TYR A 882 -10.85 13.76 -45.68
C TYR A 882 -9.96 13.11 -46.73
N GLY A 883 -9.47 11.89 -46.48
CA GLY A 883 -8.47 11.25 -47.32
C GLY A 883 -9.01 10.39 -48.47
N GLY A 884 -10.32 10.11 -48.50
CA GLY A 884 -10.90 9.16 -49.45
C GLY A 884 -10.37 7.73 -49.28
N VAL A 885 -9.87 7.40 -48.08
CA VAL A 885 -9.43 6.04 -47.74
C VAL A 885 -10.66 5.12 -47.74
N SER A 886 -10.51 3.90 -48.25
CA SER A 886 -11.60 2.91 -48.22
C SER A 886 -12.05 2.66 -46.78
N GLU A 887 -13.32 2.33 -46.57
CA GLU A 887 -13.82 2.09 -45.21
C GLU A 887 -13.07 0.94 -44.52
N GLU A 888 -12.72 -0.09 -45.27
CA GLU A 888 -11.95 -1.23 -44.77
C GLU A 888 -10.53 -0.82 -44.34
N ASP A 889 -9.82 -0.03 -45.16
CA ASP A 889 -8.47 0.43 -44.80
C ASP A 889 -8.48 1.47 -43.69
N ALA A 890 -9.49 2.34 -43.65
CA ALA A 890 -9.69 3.27 -42.56
C ALA A 890 -9.93 2.54 -41.24
N TRP A 891 -10.70 1.45 -41.24
CA TRP A 891 -10.90 0.63 -40.04
C TRP A 891 -9.60 -0.06 -39.58
N LYS A 892 -8.73 -0.47 -40.51
CA LYS A 892 -7.40 -1.01 -40.18
C LYS A 892 -6.54 -0.01 -39.40
N PHE A 893 -6.74 1.30 -39.54
CA PHE A 893 -5.95 2.32 -38.82
C PHE A 893 -6.13 2.26 -37.30
N VAL A 894 -7.21 1.67 -36.79
CA VAL A 894 -7.48 1.54 -35.35
C VAL A 894 -7.56 0.09 -34.88
N THR A 895 -7.19 -0.86 -35.73
CA THR A 895 -7.27 -2.30 -35.45
C THR A 895 -6.03 -3.05 -35.95
N LEU A 896 -5.96 -3.43 -37.23
CA LEU A 896 -4.89 -4.28 -37.75
C LEU A 896 -3.54 -3.56 -37.87
N ASN A 897 -3.52 -2.28 -38.23
CA ASN A 897 -2.27 -1.54 -38.36
C ASN A 897 -1.59 -1.27 -37.01
N PRO A 898 -2.28 -0.80 -35.95
CA PRO A 898 -1.65 -0.74 -34.62
C PRO A 898 -1.26 -2.13 -34.10
N ALA A 899 -1.98 -3.22 -34.44
CA ALA A 899 -1.52 -4.57 -34.12
C ALA A 899 -0.17 -4.90 -34.76
N LYS A 900 0.03 -4.52 -36.04
CA LYS A 900 1.29 -4.70 -36.77
C LYS A 900 2.40 -3.85 -36.17
N LEU A 901 2.12 -2.62 -35.79
CA LEU A 901 3.10 -1.73 -35.16
C LEU A 901 3.53 -2.22 -33.77
N LEU A 902 2.64 -2.92 -33.06
CA LEU A 902 2.89 -3.55 -31.76
C LEU A 902 3.39 -4.99 -31.83
N HIS A 903 3.57 -5.55 -33.04
CA HIS A 903 3.98 -6.95 -33.28
C HIS A 903 3.07 -7.99 -32.60
N ILE A 904 1.76 -7.76 -32.63
CA ILE A 904 0.73 -8.64 -32.06
C ILE A 904 -0.37 -8.96 -33.09
N ASP A 905 -0.13 -8.68 -34.38
CA ASP A 905 -1.07 -8.91 -35.46
C ASP A 905 -1.24 -10.38 -35.85
N ASP A 906 -0.47 -11.30 -35.26
CA ASP A 906 -0.72 -12.74 -35.35
C ASP A 906 -1.89 -13.17 -34.46
N GLU A 907 -2.14 -12.46 -33.35
CA GLU A 907 -3.16 -12.83 -32.35
C GLU A 907 -4.39 -11.91 -32.34
N VAL A 908 -4.27 -10.63 -32.73
CA VAL A 908 -5.38 -9.65 -32.70
C VAL A 908 -5.42 -8.75 -33.95
N GLY A 909 -6.30 -7.74 -33.97
CA GLY A 909 -6.40 -6.72 -35.03
C GLY A 909 -7.35 -7.06 -36.19
N SER A 910 -7.74 -8.32 -36.34
CA SER A 910 -8.66 -8.78 -37.40
C SER A 910 -9.51 -9.98 -36.94
N ILE A 911 -10.59 -10.29 -37.66
CA ILE A 911 -11.44 -11.46 -37.40
C ILE A 911 -10.98 -12.59 -38.33
N LYS A 912 -10.06 -13.41 -37.83
CA LYS A 912 -9.48 -14.55 -38.56
C LYS A 912 -9.46 -15.80 -37.69
N VAL A 913 -9.71 -16.97 -38.30
CA VAL A 913 -9.64 -18.26 -37.60
C VAL A 913 -8.28 -18.42 -36.91
N GLY A 914 -8.30 -18.84 -35.65
CA GLY A 914 -7.11 -19.05 -34.81
C GLY A 914 -6.72 -17.85 -33.94
N LYS A 915 -7.12 -16.63 -34.32
CA LYS A 915 -6.87 -15.40 -33.53
C LYS A 915 -7.67 -15.37 -32.24
N SER A 916 -7.23 -14.53 -31.30
CA SER A 916 -7.95 -14.24 -30.07
C SER A 916 -9.34 -13.66 -30.38
N ALA A 917 -10.34 -14.09 -29.63
CA ALA A 917 -11.69 -13.53 -29.72
C ALA A 917 -11.79 -12.20 -28.97
N ASP A 918 -11.13 -11.19 -29.54
CA ASP A 918 -11.19 -9.79 -29.12
C ASP A 918 -12.14 -9.06 -30.08
N LEU A 919 -13.43 -9.08 -29.77
CA LEU A 919 -14.52 -8.74 -30.70
C LEU A 919 -15.43 -7.66 -30.12
N VAL A 920 -15.99 -6.82 -31.01
CA VAL A 920 -16.91 -5.74 -30.64
C VAL A 920 -18.17 -5.83 -31.48
N LEU A 921 -19.32 -5.91 -30.81
CA LEU A 921 -20.64 -5.87 -31.43
C LEU A 921 -21.18 -4.44 -31.35
N TRP A 922 -21.45 -3.84 -32.51
CA TRP A 922 -21.95 -2.49 -32.68
C TRP A 922 -23.43 -2.51 -33.07
N SER A 923 -24.19 -1.53 -32.59
CA SER A 923 -25.61 -1.39 -32.91
C SER A 923 -25.89 -1.12 -34.39
N ASP A 924 -24.93 -0.50 -35.08
CA ASP A 924 -25.00 -0.08 -36.49
C ASP A 924 -23.54 0.09 -36.99
N HIS A 925 -23.34 0.66 -38.19
CA HIS A 925 -22.05 0.85 -38.85
C HIS A 925 -20.96 1.41 -37.90
N PRO A 926 -19.81 0.73 -37.72
CA PRO A 926 -18.88 1.03 -36.63
C PRO A 926 -18.26 2.44 -36.68
N MET A 927 -18.11 3.03 -37.88
CA MET A 927 -17.59 4.39 -38.07
C MET A 927 -18.66 5.50 -38.03
N SER A 928 -19.93 5.17 -37.73
CA SER A 928 -20.99 6.17 -37.52
C SER A 928 -20.90 6.80 -36.13
N ILE A 929 -21.17 8.10 -36.03
CA ILE A 929 -21.25 8.81 -34.75
C ILE A 929 -22.46 8.40 -33.91
N TYR A 930 -23.47 7.78 -34.52
CA TYR A 930 -24.68 7.30 -33.85
C TYR A 930 -24.56 5.86 -33.34
N SER A 931 -23.56 5.11 -33.79
CA SER A 931 -23.34 3.73 -33.37
C SER A 931 -22.90 3.67 -31.92
N VAL A 932 -23.45 2.71 -31.19
CA VAL A 932 -23.06 2.38 -29.83
C VAL A 932 -22.50 0.97 -29.78
N VAL A 933 -21.50 0.76 -28.93
CA VAL A 933 -21.01 -0.58 -28.61
C VAL A 933 -22.04 -1.26 -27.72
N GLU A 934 -22.52 -2.43 -28.14
CA GLU A 934 -23.41 -3.25 -27.30
C GLU A 934 -22.62 -4.20 -26.41
N LYS A 935 -21.55 -4.81 -26.95
CA LYS A 935 -20.73 -5.81 -26.26
C LYS A 935 -19.27 -5.73 -26.69
N THR A 936 -18.37 -5.89 -25.72
CA THR A 936 -16.92 -5.96 -25.96
C THR A 936 -16.37 -7.21 -25.30
N MET A 937 -15.75 -8.03 -26.13
CA MET A 937 -15.17 -9.33 -25.78
C MET A 937 -13.64 -9.23 -25.79
N ILE A 938 -13.00 -9.84 -24.81
CA ILE A 938 -11.54 -10.04 -24.78
C ILE A 938 -11.29 -11.49 -24.43
N ASP A 939 -10.47 -12.19 -25.23
CA ASP A 939 -10.17 -13.62 -25.08
C ASP A 939 -11.45 -14.46 -24.86
N GLY A 940 -12.54 -14.16 -25.58
CA GLY A 940 -13.82 -14.88 -25.45
C GLY A 940 -14.72 -14.48 -24.27
N ALA A 941 -14.33 -13.53 -23.43
CA ALA A 941 -15.08 -13.09 -22.25
C ALA A 941 -15.67 -11.69 -22.39
N PHE A 942 -16.93 -11.48 -22.00
CA PHE A 942 -17.60 -10.16 -22.09
C PHE A 942 -17.23 -9.23 -20.94
N TYR A 943 -16.26 -8.34 -21.18
CA TYR A 943 -15.86 -7.31 -20.22
C TYR A 943 -16.74 -6.05 -20.28
N TYR A 944 -17.40 -5.81 -21.40
CA TYR A 944 -18.47 -4.80 -21.48
C TYR A 944 -19.72 -5.39 -22.14
N ASP A 945 -20.87 -4.99 -21.59
CA ASP A 945 -22.21 -5.37 -22.03
C ASP A 945 -23.15 -4.23 -21.61
N LEU A 946 -23.80 -3.59 -22.59
CA LEU A 946 -24.61 -2.38 -22.38
C LEU A 946 -25.79 -2.62 -21.43
N ASP A 947 -26.48 -3.75 -21.54
CA ASP A 947 -27.62 -4.10 -20.68
C ASP A 947 -27.17 -4.28 -19.23
N ARG A 948 -26.04 -4.97 -19.04
CA ARG A 948 -25.42 -5.13 -17.72
C ARG A 948 -24.98 -3.79 -17.14
N ALA A 949 -24.38 -2.91 -17.95
CA ALA A 949 -23.94 -1.59 -17.52
C ALA A 949 -25.13 -0.73 -17.03
N ASN A 950 -26.23 -0.72 -17.78
CA ASN A 950 -27.47 -0.03 -17.40
C ASN A 950 -28.04 -0.59 -16.09
N ALA A 951 -28.13 -1.91 -15.95
CA ALA A 951 -28.58 -2.54 -14.71
C ALA A 951 -27.67 -2.25 -13.50
N GLN A 952 -26.35 -2.09 -13.72
CA GLN A 952 -25.39 -1.72 -12.68
C GLN A 952 -25.63 -0.32 -12.13
N VAL A 953 -26.06 0.65 -12.95
CA VAL A 953 -26.38 2.02 -12.50
C VAL A 953 -27.45 2.00 -11.39
N ASP A 954 -28.54 1.26 -11.60
CA ASP A 954 -29.60 1.10 -10.60
C ASP A 954 -29.13 0.37 -9.34
N GLN A 955 -28.28 -0.63 -9.51
CA GLN A 955 -27.68 -1.38 -8.39
C GLN A 955 -26.79 -0.48 -7.52
N ILE A 956 -25.97 0.38 -8.15
CA ILE A 956 -25.11 1.36 -7.47
C ILE A 956 -25.97 2.33 -6.65
N ALA A 957 -27.07 2.84 -7.20
CA ALA A 957 -27.96 3.74 -6.49
C ALA A 957 -28.59 3.09 -5.26
N LYS A 958 -29.10 1.85 -5.40
CA LYS A 958 -29.66 1.05 -4.30
C LYS A 958 -28.61 0.78 -3.20
N GLU A 959 -27.39 0.42 -3.59
CA GLU A 959 -26.32 0.14 -2.65
C GLU A 959 -25.84 1.39 -1.90
N LYS A 960 -25.68 2.52 -2.60
CA LYS A 960 -25.37 3.81 -1.97
C LYS A 960 -26.43 4.17 -0.93
N ASN A 961 -27.71 4.07 -1.28
CA ASN A 961 -28.81 4.36 -0.35
C ASN A 961 -28.74 3.48 0.90
N LYS A 962 -28.47 2.17 0.74
CA LYS A 962 -28.27 1.26 1.87
C LYS A 962 -27.12 1.72 2.78
N LEU A 963 -25.96 2.04 2.20
CA LEU A 963 -24.79 2.47 2.97
C LEU A 963 -25.02 3.80 3.68
N ILE A 964 -25.76 4.73 3.07
CA ILE A 964 -26.19 5.98 3.72
C ILE A 964 -27.02 5.67 4.97
N GLN A 965 -28.02 4.78 4.87
CA GLN A 965 -28.84 4.38 6.03
C GLN A 965 -27.99 3.71 7.13
N ASP A 966 -27.06 2.84 6.74
CA ASP A 966 -26.15 2.18 7.70
C ASP A 966 -25.22 3.21 8.40
N MET A 967 -24.76 4.26 7.69
CA MET A 967 -23.96 5.35 8.28
C MET A 967 -24.77 6.24 9.23
N LEU A 968 -26.01 6.60 8.87
CA LEU A 968 -26.94 7.33 9.75
C LEU A 968 -27.21 6.53 11.03
N GLN A 969 -27.44 5.21 10.92
CA GLN A 969 -27.62 4.34 12.08
C GLN A 969 -26.37 4.29 12.97
N ALA A 970 -25.16 4.24 12.37
CA ALA A 970 -23.91 4.28 13.12
C ALA A 970 -23.77 5.58 13.92
N LYS A 971 -24.05 6.73 13.28
CA LYS A 971 -24.03 8.06 13.89
C LYS A 971 -25.02 8.16 15.05
N ASN A 972 -26.28 7.76 14.82
CA ASN A 972 -27.32 7.73 15.85
C ASN A 972 -26.98 6.79 17.01
N GLY A 973 -26.20 5.73 16.74
CA GLY A 973 -25.64 4.83 17.74
C GLY A 973 -24.38 5.35 18.45
N GLY A 974 -24.00 6.61 18.25
CA GLY A 974 -22.87 7.30 18.88
C GLY A 974 -21.49 6.96 18.29
N ALA A 975 -21.42 6.40 17.08
CA ALA A 975 -20.14 6.16 16.41
C ALA A 975 -19.52 7.49 15.95
N PRO A 976 -18.17 7.62 15.96
CA PRO A 976 -17.52 8.79 15.40
C PRO A 976 -17.76 8.87 13.88
N THR A 977 -17.88 10.09 13.37
CA THR A 977 -18.06 10.38 11.95
C THR A 977 -16.90 11.21 11.37
N GLN A 978 -16.79 11.22 10.05
CA GLN A 978 -15.88 12.06 9.27
C GLN A 978 -16.66 12.80 8.17
N LYS A 979 -16.16 13.96 7.74
CA LYS A 979 -16.82 14.73 6.68
C LYS A 979 -16.76 14.01 5.32
N PRO A 980 -17.83 14.04 4.51
CA PRO A 980 -17.77 13.63 3.11
C PRO A 980 -16.70 14.41 2.36
N LYS A 981 -15.91 13.71 1.54
CA LYS A 981 -14.89 14.32 0.68
C LYS A 981 -15.01 13.73 -0.70
N GLN A 982 -15.10 14.58 -1.71
CA GLN A 982 -15.02 14.15 -3.10
C GLN A 982 -13.60 13.63 -3.36
N LYS A 983 -13.50 12.41 -3.88
CA LYS A 983 -12.23 11.90 -4.41
C LYS A 983 -11.99 12.59 -5.75
N LYS A 984 -10.92 13.38 -5.86
CA LYS A 984 -10.43 13.85 -7.16
C LYS A 984 -9.61 12.73 -7.78
N SER A 985 -9.97 12.29 -8.98
CA SER A 985 -9.05 11.53 -9.83
C SER A 985 -8.09 12.51 -10.48
N VAL A 986 -6.80 12.19 -10.46
CA VAL A 986 -5.83 12.88 -11.30
C VAL A 986 -5.86 12.17 -12.64
N GLU A 987 -6.09 12.93 -13.70
CA GLU A 987 -5.93 12.43 -15.06
C GLU A 987 -4.48 12.66 -15.46
N PHE A 988 -3.83 11.59 -15.91
CA PHE A 988 -2.45 11.67 -16.36
C PHE A 988 -2.44 11.95 -17.87
N HIS A 989 -1.58 12.88 -18.27
CA HIS A 989 -1.37 13.27 -19.65
C HIS A 989 0.12 13.13 -19.99
N CYS A 990 0.45 13.30 -21.26
CA CYS A 990 1.81 13.18 -21.80
C CYS A 990 2.85 14.06 -21.06
N GLU A 991 2.46 15.20 -20.48
CA GLU A 991 3.36 16.10 -19.74
C GLU A 991 3.32 15.91 -18.22
N THR A 992 2.52 14.97 -17.68
CA THR A 992 2.37 14.86 -16.23
C THR A 992 3.64 14.32 -15.57
N LEU A 993 4.11 15.05 -14.56
CA LEU A 993 5.19 14.65 -13.64
C LEU A 993 4.58 14.39 -12.25
N ASP A 994 5.10 13.38 -11.55
CA ASP A 994 4.63 12.92 -10.23
C ASP A 994 4.93 13.90 -9.06
#